data_AF-A0A7X8YYH7-F1
#
_entry.id   AF-A0A7X8YYH7-F1
#
_cell.length_a   1.000
_cell.length_b   1.000
_cell.length_c   1.000
_cell.angle_alpha   90.00
_cell.angle_beta   90.00
_cell.angle_gamma   90.00
#
_symmetry.space_group_name_H-M   'P 1'
#
loop_
_entity.id
_entity.type
_entity.pdbx_description
1 polymer ?
#
loop_
_entity_poly.entity_id
_entity_poly.type
_entity_poly.pdbx_seq_one_letter_code
_entity_poly.pdbx_strand_id
1 'polypeptide(L)'
;MKWWRNIASVAACIICMQQALIAAPAGAWPGAGDVGRAIEKGRAFLLSSIDDDGAVRDEPAVDDLRYGERTAAAVYALISAGVDPSEKTLARAIAFLNKANLKTTIGVSFRACAMAQIADETVAIPLLRKDVDWLRGACDEQGGYGMLSGADGEQVSDNLNTQMAMMALAAAAGRGIQLPQDFWRKVERYWVSQQQGDGGWAYRMREARGARSYGSMTAGALASLLICRDYVQREEILAGRPTGQDKHISAGTKWLVDNFSVTENPGIGHNRLYQYLLSIKRFALAGGRKYIGGRNWYDEGARELLIRQNDDGSWGYYPQVIMESSLALMFLGQGGQPILMNKLQYAGRWNARPRDAANLVHWMSLNFESKGSWQVVDPQSDLADLHDAPLLYISGAGPFEMSDEQVEKLRTYVLQGGTILSESAANNGDFTLDMQKLSRRLFPDFPLKRLDDNHQLYTAYFRPEVRPGLLAVDNGVRLLLVHSPRELSLALQLAEDGSRPWFELVTNIHFFSTDKAGMRDRTSRDSWGQVGDFEPTVTIRAARIRFDGNWNPEPLAMRRLELHLARLHQAKLVVQEVEIAALHAPSHHVAVMTGTGPFELDDVQREALAEYLRLGGRLVVDSAGGGNEFSECVRKYILPLCDRTGPVSPDHSVYSLPVKIESVAFRRAYAQALGDKSREPRLIGGQLNGRLAVVFSPEDITGALVGEGGFNIRGYNHDSAVRLMTNLLWPWRDQPVVQVDVIKPLMGR
;
A
#
# COMPACT_ATOMS: atom_id res chain seq x y z
N MET A 1 -29.42 15.81 -63.93
CA MET A 1 -28.85 16.83 -63.04
C MET A 1 -28.76 16.24 -61.65
N LYS A 2 -27.59 15.74 -61.29
CA LYS A 2 -27.31 14.97 -60.07
C LYS A 2 -26.84 15.92 -58.96
N TRP A 3 -27.04 15.50 -57.71
CA TRP A 3 -26.51 16.04 -56.45
C TRP A 3 -27.40 17.00 -55.65
N TRP A 4 -28.53 16.48 -55.18
CA TRP A 4 -29.17 16.87 -53.92
C TRP A 4 -29.51 15.61 -53.13
N ARG A 5 -28.57 15.13 -52.32
CA ARG A 5 -28.76 14.14 -51.24
C ARG A 5 -27.43 14.05 -50.49
N ASN A 6 -27.38 14.64 -49.29
CA ASN A 6 -26.45 14.41 -48.17
C ASN A 6 -26.12 15.72 -47.43
N ILE A 7 -27.11 16.28 -46.75
CA ILE A 7 -26.91 17.15 -45.57
C ILE A 7 -27.89 16.65 -44.50
N ALA A 8 -27.55 15.54 -43.85
CA ALA A 8 -28.27 15.04 -42.67
C ALA A 8 -27.41 14.16 -41.73
N SER A 9 -26.10 13.99 -41.99
CA SER A 9 -25.27 13.02 -41.24
C SER A 9 -24.04 13.60 -40.55
N VAL A 10 -23.91 14.94 -40.42
CA VAL A 10 -22.75 15.58 -39.76
C VAL A 10 -23.13 16.34 -38.48
N ALA A 11 -24.43 16.53 -38.20
CA ALA A 11 -24.89 17.23 -37.00
C ALA A 11 -25.19 16.30 -35.78
N ALA A 12 -25.04 14.98 -35.93
CA ALA A 12 -25.33 14.01 -34.86
C ALA A 12 -24.08 13.47 -34.13
N CYS A 13 -22.86 13.85 -34.55
CA CYS A 13 -21.61 13.43 -33.89
C CYS A 13 -20.99 14.48 -32.94
N ILE A 14 -21.56 15.68 -32.84
CA ILE A 14 -21.04 16.76 -31.98
C ILE A 14 -21.88 16.95 -30.70
N ILE A 15 -23.05 16.30 -30.60
CA ILE A 15 -23.95 16.43 -29.44
C ILE A 15 -23.85 15.24 -28.45
N CYS A 16 -23.18 14.13 -28.82
CA CYS A 16 -22.93 13.00 -27.91
C CYS A 16 -21.59 13.05 -27.13
N MET A 17 -20.86 14.17 -27.16
CA MET A 17 -19.65 14.39 -26.34
C MET A 17 -19.82 15.46 -25.24
N GLN A 18 -21.06 15.89 -24.94
CA GLN A 18 -21.32 16.92 -23.92
C GLN A 18 -22.13 16.45 -22.69
N GLN A 19 -22.31 15.15 -22.48
CA GLN A 19 -22.90 14.62 -21.24
C GLN A 19 -22.00 13.54 -20.61
N ALA A 20 -20.79 13.94 -20.20
CA ALA A 20 -20.03 13.35 -19.10
C ALA A 20 -18.89 14.30 -18.66
N LEU A 21 -19.17 15.60 -18.56
CA LEU A 21 -18.38 16.49 -17.71
C LEU A 21 -19.29 16.84 -16.53
N ILE A 22 -19.34 15.93 -15.56
CA ILE A 22 -19.57 16.37 -14.19
C ILE A 22 -18.35 17.24 -13.89
N ALA A 23 -18.55 18.55 -13.78
CA ALA A 23 -17.53 19.43 -13.28
C ALA A 23 -17.10 18.88 -11.91
N ALA A 24 -15.91 18.29 -11.85
CA ALA A 24 -15.29 17.96 -10.59
C ALA A 24 -15.21 19.28 -9.81
N PRO A 25 -15.66 19.32 -8.54
CA PRO A 25 -15.58 20.55 -7.76
C PRO A 25 -14.14 21.07 -7.81
N ALA A 26 -13.96 22.36 -8.07
CA ALA A 26 -12.66 23.01 -7.96
C ALA A 26 -12.09 22.71 -6.56
N GLY A 27 -11.06 21.86 -6.50
CA GLY A 27 -10.57 21.22 -5.27
C GLY A 27 -10.48 19.69 -5.32
N ALA A 28 -10.99 19.04 -6.36
CA ALA A 28 -10.84 17.60 -6.56
C ALA A 28 -9.37 17.24 -6.83
N TRP A 29 -8.88 16.24 -6.10
CA TRP A 29 -7.58 15.60 -6.30
C TRP A 29 -7.35 15.22 -7.78
N PRO A 30 -6.24 15.60 -8.42
CA PRO A 30 -5.86 15.00 -9.69
C PRO A 30 -5.56 13.53 -9.45
N GLY A 31 -6.45 12.63 -9.93
CA GLY A 31 -6.45 11.19 -9.64
C GLY A 31 -5.07 10.53 -9.71
N ALA A 32 -4.89 9.36 -9.09
CA ALA A 32 -3.73 8.49 -9.31
C ALA A 32 -3.29 8.44 -10.79
N GLY A 33 -4.28 8.42 -11.70
CA GLY A 33 -4.07 8.44 -13.14
C GLY A 33 -3.40 9.70 -13.71
N ASP A 34 -3.54 10.87 -13.09
CA ASP A 34 -2.94 12.12 -13.57
C ASP A 34 -1.44 12.16 -13.27
N VAL A 35 -1.08 11.77 -12.05
CA VAL A 35 0.33 11.63 -11.62
C VAL A 35 1.02 10.55 -12.46
N GLY A 36 0.36 9.40 -12.67
CA GLY A 36 0.87 8.34 -13.55
C GLY A 36 1.15 8.85 -14.97
N ARG A 37 0.21 9.60 -15.58
CA ARG A 37 0.42 10.19 -16.91
C ARG A 37 1.58 11.19 -16.95
N ALA A 38 1.75 12.00 -15.91
CA ALA A 38 2.87 12.93 -15.83
C ALA A 38 4.23 12.22 -15.70
N ILE A 39 4.30 11.14 -14.92
CA ILE A 39 5.49 10.27 -14.84
C ILE A 39 5.82 9.69 -16.22
N GLU A 40 4.83 9.15 -16.95
CA GLU A 40 5.06 8.59 -18.29
C GLU A 40 5.57 9.64 -19.28
N LYS A 41 4.98 10.84 -19.29
CA LYS A 41 5.47 11.95 -20.11
C LYS A 41 6.90 12.35 -19.76
N GLY A 42 7.23 12.43 -18.46
CA GLY A 42 8.58 12.73 -17.98
C GLY A 42 9.61 11.68 -18.38
N ARG A 43 9.26 10.39 -18.28
CA ARG A 43 10.09 9.28 -18.76
C ARG A 43 10.33 9.38 -20.26
N ALA A 44 9.26 9.60 -21.04
CA ALA A 44 9.35 9.72 -22.49
C ALA A 44 10.26 10.89 -22.90
N PHE A 45 10.14 12.05 -22.24
CA PHE A 45 11.01 13.19 -22.45
C PHE A 45 12.49 12.84 -22.21
N LEU A 46 12.83 12.30 -21.03
CA LEU A 46 14.22 11.95 -20.70
C LEU A 46 14.79 10.86 -21.62
N LEU A 47 14.01 9.84 -21.96
CA LEU A 47 14.43 8.82 -22.93
C LEU A 47 14.69 9.42 -24.31
N SER A 48 13.86 10.36 -24.76
CA SER A 48 14.04 11.06 -26.05
C SER A 48 15.26 12.00 -26.07
N SER A 49 15.79 12.35 -24.89
CA SER A 49 16.99 13.16 -24.77
C SER A 49 18.28 12.35 -24.87
N ILE A 50 18.23 11.01 -24.78
CA ILE A 50 19.43 10.16 -24.86
C ILE A 50 19.80 9.93 -26.33
N ASP A 51 20.95 10.45 -26.73
CA ASP A 51 21.48 10.35 -28.09
C ASP A 51 22.10 8.95 -28.35
N ASP A 52 22.57 8.74 -29.59
CA ASP A 52 23.10 7.44 -30.04
C ASP A 52 24.37 7.01 -29.29
N ASP A 53 25.16 7.98 -28.79
CA ASP A 53 26.36 7.74 -27.99
C ASP A 53 26.03 7.40 -26.51
N GLY A 54 24.76 7.51 -26.12
CA GLY A 54 24.26 7.24 -24.78
C GLY A 54 24.30 8.45 -23.84
N ALA A 55 24.89 9.58 -24.23
CA ALA A 55 24.78 10.81 -23.46
C ALA A 55 23.41 11.45 -23.66
N VAL A 56 22.97 12.26 -22.71
CA VAL A 56 21.79 13.13 -22.91
C VAL A 56 22.16 14.34 -23.80
N ARG A 57 21.18 14.88 -24.50
CA ARG A 57 21.32 16.09 -25.31
C ARG A 57 21.92 17.22 -24.49
N ASP A 58 22.81 17.97 -25.13
CA ASP A 58 23.56 19.08 -24.54
C ASP A 58 24.41 18.67 -23.31
N GLU A 59 24.80 17.40 -23.17
CA GLU A 59 25.82 17.02 -22.20
C GLU A 59 27.08 17.89 -22.43
N PRO A 60 27.74 18.40 -21.37
CA PRO A 60 28.96 19.18 -21.52
C PRO A 60 30.03 18.44 -22.31
N ALA A 61 31.02 19.16 -22.84
CA ALA A 61 32.15 18.55 -23.53
C ALA A 61 32.97 17.65 -22.59
N VAL A 62 33.70 16.68 -23.13
CA VAL A 62 34.48 15.67 -22.37
C VAL A 62 35.50 16.29 -21.40
N ASP A 63 36.01 17.48 -21.73
CA ASP A 63 36.96 18.23 -20.91
C ASP A 63 36.30 19.10 -19.82
N ASP A 64 34.99 19.30 -19.88
CA ASP A 64 34.23 20.00 -18.85
C ASP A 64 34.17 19.16 -17.56
N LEU A 65 34.29 19.83 -16.41
CA LEU A 65 34.24 19.17 -15.10
C LEU A 65 32.92 18.43 -14.86
N ARG A 66 31.81 18.91 -15.45
CA ARG A 66 30.45 18.37 -15.31
C ARG A 66 30.10 17.32 -16.36
N TYR A 67 31.06 16.90 -17.20
CA TYR A 67 30.83 15.86 -18.19
C TYR A 67 30.19 14.61 -17.57
N GLY A 68 29.05 14.20 -18.11
CA GLY A 68 28.30 13.02 -17.69
C GLY A 68 27.40 13.22 -16.45
N GLU A 69 27.39 14.39 -15.83
CA GLU A 69 26.53 14.68 -14.66
C GLU A 69 25.05 14.67 -15.05
N ARG A 70 24.68 15.21 -16.22
CA ARG A 70 23.28 15.25 -16.67
C ARG A 70 22.78 13.85 -17.03
N THR A 71 23.60 13.06 -17.73
CA THR A 71 23.29 11.66 -18.02
C THR A 71 23.15 10.85 -16.74
N ALA A 72 24.02 11.05 -15.74
CA ALA A 72 23.90 10.37 -14.45
C ALA A 72 22.57 10.68 -13.74
N ALA A 73 22.16 11.96 -13.74
CA ALA A 73 20.87 12.37 -13.18
C ALA A 73 19.69 11.73 -13.94
N ALA A 74 19.73 11.74 -15.27
CA ALA A 74 18.66 11.19 -16.11
C ALA A 74 18.52 9.67 -15.94
N VAL A 75 19.64 8.93 -15.94
CA VAL A 75 19.65 7.48 -15.69
C VAL A 75 19.09 7.17 -14.31
N TYR A 76 19.52 7.89 -13.27
CA TYR A 76 18.99 7.68 -11.93
C TYR A 76 17.48 7.97 -11.86
N ALA A 77 17.00 9.03 -12.53
CA ALA A 77 15.60 9.39 -12.56
C ALA A 77 14.74 8.35 -13.29
N LEU A 78 15.18 7.88 -14.46
CA LEU A 78 14.48 6.87 -15.26
C LEU A 78 14.38 5.54 -14.51
N ILE A 79 15.49 5.04 -13.96
CA ILE A 79 15.48 3.83 -13.13
C ILE A 79 14.55 4.06 -11.94
N SER A 80 14.70 5.16 -11.21
CA SER A 80 13.88 5.50 -10.04
C SER A 80 12.40 5.52 -10.34
N ALA A 81 12.03 6.01 -11.52
CA ALA A 81 10.67 6.03 -12.01
C ALA A 81 10.18 4.69 -12.55
N GLY A 82 11.00 3.63 -12.62
CA GLY A 82 10.55 2.29 -13.00
C GLY A 82 10.79 1.92 -14.46
N VAL A 83 11.66 2.64 -15.18
CA VAL A 83 12.16 2.18 -16.48
C VAL A 83 13.15 1.04 -16.23
N ASP A 84 12.92 -0.08 -16.92
CA ASP A 84 13.78 -1.27 -16.86
C ASP A 84 15.20 -0.93 -17.35
N PRO A 85 16.27 -1.19 -16.56
CA PRO A 85 17.66 -0.94 -16.99
C PRO A 85 18.07 -1.64 -18.29
N SER A 86 17.37 -2.69 -18.70
CA SER A 86 17.58 -3.41 -19.97
C SER A 86 16.87 -2.78 -21.18
N GLU A 87 16.02 -1.77 -20.97
CA GLU A 87 15.45 -0.98 -22.07
C GLU A 87 16.58 -0.40 -22.92
N LYS A 88 16.49 -0.57 -24.24
CA LYS A 88 17.61 -0.34 -25.17
C LYS A 88 18.23 1.06 -25.06
N THR A 89 17.42 2.09 -24.82
CA THR A 89 17.90 3.48 -24.71
C THR A 89 18.55 3.75 -23.37
N LEU A 90 17.92 3.33 -22.28
CA LEU A 90 18.51 3.41 -20.95
C LEU A 90 19.80 2.59 -20.82
N ALA A 91 19.84 1.39 -21.40
CA ALA A 91 21.03 0.53 -21.43
C ALA A 91 22.21 1.20 -22.14
N ARG A 92 21.98 1.98 -23.21
CA ARG A 92 23.05 2.79 -23.85
C ARG A 92 23.59 3.85 -22.90
N ALA A 93 22.72 4.56 -22.19
CA ALA A 93 23.14 5.58 -21.23
C ALA A 93 23.89 4.98 -20.03
N ILE A 94 23.49 3.80 -19.55
CA ILE A 94 24.25 3.05 -18.53
C ILE A 94 25.64 2.67 -19.07
N ALA A 95 25.72 2.19 -20.33
CA ALA A 95 26.99 1.86 -20.96
C ALA A 95 27.91 3.09 -21.15
N PHE A 96 27.34 4.27 -21.42
CA PHE A 96 28.06 5.54 -21.42
C PHE A 96 28.63 5.84 -20.02
N LEU A 97 27.81 5.77 -18.97
CA LEU A 97 28.24 6.06 -17.59
C LEU A 97 29.30 5.09 -17.05
N ASN A 98 29.32 3.85 -17.55
CA ASN A 98 30.37 2.87 -17.24
C ASN A 98 31.77 3.36 -17.71
N LYS A 99 31.81 4.16 -18.78
CA LYS A 99 33.05 4.69 -19.37
C LYS A 99 33.36 6.12 -18.91
N ALA A 100 32.33 6.90 -18.56
CA ALA A 100 32.47 8.30 -18.19
C ALA A 100 33.38 8.50 -16.96
N ASN A 101 34.32 9.45 -17.07
CA ASN A 101 35.16 9.87 -15.96
C ASN A 101 34.52 11.07 -15.24
N LEU A 102 33.54 10.78 -14.37
CA LEU A 102 32.85 11.80 -13.59
C LEU A 102 33.81 12.43 -12.56
N LYS A 103 33.88 13.76 -12.53
CA LYS A 103 34.75 14.52 -11.63
C LYS A 103 34.01 15.28 -10.53
N THR A 104 32.69 15.39 -10.62
CA THR A 104 31.88 16.11 -9.63
C THR A 104 31.26 15.19 -8.60
N THR A 105 31.17 15.67 -7.36
CA THR A 105 30.44 14.99 -6.28
C THR A 105 29.01 14.68 -6.68
N ILE A 106 28.31 15.60 -7.36
CA ILE A 106 26.94 15.41 -7.82
C ILE A 106 26.84 14.31 -8.88
N GLY A 107 27.69 14.35 -9.92
CA GLY A 107 27.70 13.34 -10.97
C GLY A 107 27.99 11.94 -10.44
N VAL A 108 29.05 11.82 -9.63
CA VAL A 108 29.42 10.55 -8.98
C VAL A 108 28.29 10.06 -8.07
N SER A 109 27.64 10.97 -7.33
CA SER A 109 26.53 10.60 -6.45
C SER A 109 25.30 10.08 -7.21
N PHE A 110 24.96 10.68 -8.35
CA PHE A 110 23.85 10.19 -9.17
C PHE A 110 24.16 8.84 -9.80
N ARG A 111 25.39 8.65 -10.30
CA ARG A 111 25.81 7.35 -10.84
C ARG A 111 25.77 6.26 -9.78
N ALA A 112 26.31 6.51 -8.59
CA ALA A 112 26.23 5.58 -7.47
C ALA A 112 24.78 5.23 -7.11
N CYS A 113 23.90 6.23 -7.01
CA CYS A 113 22.49 6.00 -6.73
C CYS A 113 21.79 5.16 -7.82
N ALA A 114 22.13 5.38 -9.10
CA ALA A 114 21.62 4.57 -10.21
C ALA A 114 22.09 3.12 -10.11
N MET A 115 23.40 2.91 -9.92
CA MET A 115 23.97 1.56 -9.81
C MET A 115 23.41 0.81 -8.60
N ALA A 116 23.16 1.49 -7.48
CA ALA A 116 22.56 0.88 -6.30
C ALA A 116 21.13 0.34 -6.53
N GLN A 117 20.42 0.77 -7.58
CA GLN A 117 19.09 0.27 -7.92
C GLN A 117 19.08 -0.83 -9.00
N ILE A 118 20.23 -1.17 -9.59
CA ILE A 118 20.32 -2.22 -10.61
C ILE A 118 20.53 -3.56 -9.90
N ALA A 119 19.65 -4.53 -10.20
CA ALA A 119 19.66 -5.87 -9.61
C ALA A 119 20.88 -6.70 -10.07
N ASP A 120 21.30 -6.54 -11.33
CA ASP A 120 22.50 -7.21 -11.85
C ASP A 120 23.77 -6.69 -11.18
N GLU A 121 24.27 -7.48 -10.24
CA GLU A 121 25.43 -7.13 -9.44
C GLU A 121 26.74 -7.13 -10.22
N THR A 122 26.81 -7.88 -11.32
CA THR A 122 28.05 -8.06 -12.10
C THR A 122 28.47 -6.76 -12.77
N VAL A 123 27.50 -5.96 -13.19
CA VAL A 123 27.71 -4.64 -13.80
C VAL A 123 27.69 -3.55 -12.73
N ALA A 124 26.72 -3.59 -11.81
CA ALA A 124 26.43 -2.47 -10.92
C ALA A 124 27.41 -2.33 -9.75
N ILE A 125 27.77 -3.44 -9.09
CA ILE A 125 28.57 -3.39 -7.85
C ILE A 125 30.01 -2.89 -8.09
N PRO A 126 30.73 -3.29 -9.17
CA PRO A 126 32.07 -2.76 -9.41
C PRO A 126 32.10 -1.24 -9.58
N LEU A 127 31.15 -0.69 -10.34
CA LEU A 127 31.07 0.75 -10.57
C LEU A 127 30.61 1.50 -9.31
N LEU A 128 29.66 0.93 -8.57
CA LEU A 128 29.23 1.47 -7.28
C LEU A 128 30.40 1.54 -6.28
N ARG A 129 31.24 0.50 -6.19
CA ARG A 129 32.44 0.51 -5.34
C ARG A 129 33.44 1.58 -5.76
N LYS A 130 33.69 1.73 -7.07
CA LYS A 130 34.53 2.80 -7.61
C LYS A 130 34.02 4.19 -7.18
N ASP A 131 32.71 4.42 -7.26
CA ASP A 131 32.10 5.68 -6.86
C ASP A 131 32.18 5.92 -5.35
N VAL A 132 31.98 4.88 -4.54
CA VAL A 132 32.14 4.95 -3.08
C VAL A 132 33.58 5.29 -2.70
N ASP A 133 34.57 4.67 -3.34
CA ASP A 133 35.98 4.95 -3.05
C ASP A 133 36.35 6.39 -3.45
N TRP A 134 35.84 6.88 -4.58
CA TRP A 134 35.99 8.28 -4.97
C TRP A 134 35.34 9.23 -3.94
N LEU A 135 34.10 8.96 -3.52
CA LEU A 135 33.38 9.75 -2.52
C LEU A 135 34.06 9.71 -1.15
N ARG A 136 34.70 8.60 -0.77
CA ARG A 136 35.48 8.55 0.47
C ARG A 136 36.72 9.45 0.40
N GLY A 137 37.41 9.45 -0.74
CA GLY A 137 38.55 10.34 -1.00
C GLY A 137 38.15 11.82 -1.11
N ALA A 138 36.95 12.10 -1.62
CA ALA A 138 36.41 13.45 -1.77
C ALA A 138 35.79 14.04 -0.49
N CYS A 139 35.79 13.31 0.63
CA CYS A 139 35.32 13.81 1.91
C CYS A 139 36.45 14.56 2.63
N ASP A 140 36.27 15.86 2.90
CA ASP A 140 37.29 16.67 3.58
C ASP A 140 37.52 16.26 5.04
N GLU A 141 38.50 16.87 5.71
CA GLU A 141 38.80 16.60 7.12
C GLU A 141 37.64 16.92 8.08
N GLN A 142 36.76 17.86 7.71
CA GLN A 142 35.62 18.27 8.52
C GLN A 142 34.40 17.34 8.33
N GLY A 143 34.38 16.52 7.29
CA GLY A 143 33.25 15.65 6.93
C GLY A 143 32.35 16.21 5.84
N GLY A 144 32.73 17.33 5.22
CA GLY A 144 32.02 17.97 4.13
C GLY A 144 32.51 17.53 2.75
N TYR A 145 31.76 17.95 1.73
CA TYR A 145 32.09 17.74 0.33
C TYR A 145 32.00 19.05 -0.44
N GLY A 146 32.98 19.28 -1.33
CA GLY A 146 32.94 20.31 -2.36
C GLY A 146 32.48 19.74 -3.71
N MET A 147 32.57 20.56 -4.76
CA MET A 147 32.24 20.12 -6.12
C MET A 147 33.19 19.02 -6.60
N LEU A 148 34.49 19.15 -6.33
CA LEU A 148 35.54 18.24 -6.77
C LEU A 148 36.18 17.53 -5.57
N SER A 149 36.88 16.43 -5.82
CA SER A 149 37.79 15.85 -4.82
C SER A 149 39.03 16.73 -4.65
N GLY A 150 39.71 16.65 -3.50
CA GLY A 150 40.97 17.36 -3.29
C GLY A 150 42.10 16.94 -4.26
N ALA A 151 42.00 15.75 -4.86
CA ALA A 151 42.90 15.30 -5.92
C ALA A 151 42.61 15.96 -7.28
N ASP A 152 41.37 16.42 -7.49
CA ASP A 152 40.89 16.97 -8.75
C ASP A 152 40.79 18.51 -8.75
N GLY A 153 40.92 19.17 -7.59
CA GLY A 153 40.93 20.64 -7.47
C GLY A 153 40.65 21.20 -6.08
N GLU A 154 40.42 22.51 -5.98
CA GLU A 154 40.14 23.20 -4.72
C GLU A 154 38.81 22.72 -4.10
N GLN A 155 38.89 22.25 -2.85
CA GLN A 155 37.77 21.66 -2.13
C GLN A 155 37.19 22.69 -1.14
N VAL A 156 36.18 23.43 -1.59
CA VAL A 156 35.36 24.26 -0.68
C VAL A 156 34.06 23.53 -0.40
N SER A 157 33.97 22.93 0.78
CA SER A 157 32.79 22.17 1.18
C SER A 157 31.52 23.02 1.27
N ASP A 158 30.42 22.43 0.84
CA ASP A 158 29.09 23.01 0.95
C ASP A 158 28.03 21.94 1.24
N ASN A 159 26.87 22.40 1.72
CA ASN A 159 25.79 21.52 2.15
C ASN A 159 25.03 20.88 0.98
N LEU A 160 25.18 21.37 -0.26
CA LEU A 160 24.57 20.71 -1.41
C LEU A 160 25.37 19.48 -1.82
N ASN A 161 26.67 19.61 -2.04
CA ASN A 161 27.53 18.49 -2.41
C ASN A 161 27.55 17.45 -1.28
N THR A 162 27.59 17.90 -0.02
CA THR A 162 27.56 16.99 1.14
C THR A 162 26.28 16.17 1.17
N GLN A 163 25.10 16.79 0.97
CA GLN A 163 23.86 16.02 1.00
C GLN A 163 23.75 15.03 -0.17
N MET A 164 24.35 15.33 -1.33
CA MET A 164 24.34 14.45 -2.50
C MET A 164 25.25 13.25 -2.28
N ALA A 165 26.47 13.47 -1.77
CA ALA A 165 27.37 12.39 -1.37
C ALA A 165 26.71 11.46 -0.34
N MET A 166 26.01 12.04 0.65
CA MET A 166 25.28 11.26 1.65
C MET A 166 24.14 10.43 1.06
N MET A 167 23.50 10.88 -0.02
CA MET A 167 22.50 10.08 -0.73
C MET A 167 23.13 8.83 -1.34
N ALA A 168 24.26 9.00 -2.00
CA ALA A 168 24.98 7.93 -2.68
C ALA A 168 25.59 6.91 -1.71
N LEU A 169 26.25 7.38 -0.65
CA LEU A 169 26.86 6.50 0.35
C LEU A 169 25.80 5.71 1.13
N ALA A 170 24.63 6.29 1.40
CA ALA A 170 23.52 5.57 1.99
C ALA A 170 22.97 4.48 1.05
N ALA A 171 22.82 4.79 -0.24
CA ALA A 171 22.40 3.81 -1.23
C ALA A 171 23.41 2.65 -1.37
N ALA A 172 24.71 2.96 -1.33
CA ALA A 172 25.77 1.96 -1.37
C ALA A 172 25.80 1.07 -0.12
N ALA A 173 25.61 1.66 1.06
CA ALA A 173 25.53 0.89 2.31
C ALA A 173 24.31 -0.06 2.33
N GLY A 174 23.18 0.35 1.74
CA GLY A 174 22.02 -0.52 1.50
C GLY A 174 22.32 -1.73 0.60
N ARG A 175 23.32 -1.61 -0.29
CA ARG A 175 23.85 -2.70 -1.12
C ARG A 175 25.02 -3.44 -0.47
N GLY A 176 25.19 -3.31 0.85
CA GLY A 176 26.22 -4.03 1.62
C GLY A 176 27.63 -3.44 1.53
N ILE A 177 27.83 -2.28 0.88
CA ILE A 177 29.12 -1.60 0.86
C ILE A 177 29.27 -0.77 2.14
N GLN A 178 29.76 -1.42 3.20
CA GLN A 178 29.88 -0.83 4.53
C GLN A 178 30.98 0.23 4.60
N LEU A 179 30.67 1.33 5.29
CA LEU A 179 31.61 2.40 5.62
C LEU A 179 31.95 2.34 7.12
N PRO A 180 33.20 2.67 7.54
CA PRO A 180 33.57 2.67 8.94
C PRO A 180 32.69 3.59 9.79
N GLN A 181 32.38 3.20 11.03
CA GLN A 181 31.55 4.00 11.94
C GLN A 181 32.09 5.43 12.14
N ASP A 182 33.41 5.59 12.23
CA ASP A 182 34.05 6.90 12.40
C ASP A 182 33.86 7.83 11.20
N PHE A 183 33.66 7.28 9.99
CA PHE A 183 33.27 8.07 8.83
C PHE A 183 31.91 8.72 9.06
N TRP A 184 30.91 7.95 9.49
CA TRP A 184 29.57 8.47 9.77
C TRP A 184 29.58 9.49 10.92
N ARG A 185 30.37 9.25 11.99
CA ARG A 185 30.59 10.23 13.06
C ARG A 185 31.24 11.52 12.56
N LYS A 186 32.14 11.44 11.57
CA LYS A 186 32.78 12.61 10.95
C LYS A 186 31.72 13.46 10.23
N VAL A 187 30.89 12.84 9.39
CA VAL A 187 29.86 13.56 8.63
C VAL A 187 28.71 14.07 9.53
N GLU A 188 28.33 13.33 10.57
CA GLU A 188 27.38 13.83 11.56
C GLU A 188 27.89 15.11 12.24
N ARG A 189 29.15 15.11 12.70
CA ARG A 189 29.79 16.30 13.29
C ARG A 189 29.84 17.47 12.32
N TYR A 190 30.09 17.23 11.04
CA TYR A 190 29.97 18.25 9.99
C TYR A 190 28.58 18.89 10.05
N TRP A 191 27.51 18.10 9.88
CA TRP A 191 26.14 18.62 9.85
C TRP A 191 25.74 19.37 11.13
N VAL A 192 26.08 18.81 12.29
CA VAL A 192 25.85 19.45 13.59
C VAL A 192 26.57 20.80 13.68
N SER A 193 27.80 20.90 13.18
CA SER A 193 28.57 22.14 13.19
C SER A 193 28.03 23.22 12.23
N GLN A 194 27.30 22.82 11.17
CA GLN A 194 26.77 23.73 10.16
C GLN A 194 25.38 24.30 10.51
N GLN A 195 24.71 23.80 11.55
CA GLN A 195 23.36 24.26 11.92
C GLN A 195 23.38 25.70 12.41
N GLN A 196 22.42 26.50 11.94
CA GLN A 196 22.26 27.90 12.32
C GLN A 196 21.44 28.04 13.61
N GLY A 197 21.46 29.24 14.21
CA GLY A 197 20.75 29.53 15.45
C GLY A 197 19.22 29.42 15.38
N ASP A 198 18.64 29.48 14.18
CA ASP A 198 17.21 29.26 13.93
C ASP A 198 16.83 27.77 13.81
N GLY A 199 17.81 26.87 13.90
CA GLY A 199 17.64 25.43 13.73
C GLY A 199 17.75 24.95 12.28
N GLY A 200 17.83 25.84 11.29
CA GLY A 200 17.97 25.48 9.88
C GLY A 200 19.44 25.36 9.42
N TRP A 201 19.63 25.09 8.14
CA TRP A 201 20.94 25.07 7.48
C TRP A 201 20.98 26.03 6.29
N ALA A 202 22.11 26.72 6.13
CA ALA A 202 22.43 27.54 4.96
C ALA A 202 23.29 26.76 3.95
N TYR A 203 23.75 27.40 2.87
CA TYR A 203 24.62 26.76 1.88
C TYR A 203 25.99 26.37 2.47
N ARG A 204 26.58 27.27 3.26
CA ARG A 204 27.87 27.14 3.96
C ARG A 204 27.83 27.89 5.29
N MET A 205 28.52 27.41 6.32
CA MET A 205 28.65 28.13 7.60
C MET A 205 29.68 29.27 7.56
N ARG A 206 30.75 29.11 6.76
CA ARG A 206 31.92 30.02 6.73
C ARG A 206 31.66 31.40 6.07
N GLU A 207 30.51 31.61 5.45
CA GLU A 207 30.18 32.88 4.78
C GLU A 207 29.45 33.91 5.67
N ALA A 208 29.05 33.55 6.91
CA ALA A 208 28.82 34.43 8.08
C ALA A 208 27.98 33.68 9.14
N ARG A 209 28.27 33.86 10.43
CA ARG A 209 27.27 33.60 11.48
C ARG A 209 26.05 34.48 11.17
N GLY A 210 24.93 33.87 10.79
CA GLY A 210 23.73 34.59 10.32
C GLY A 210 23.38 34.39 8.84
N ALA A 211 24.06 33.49 8.12
CA ALA A 211 23.62 33.06 6.79
C ALA A 211 22.19 32.50 6.85
N ARG A 212 21.31 32.99 5.97
CA ARG A 212 19.89 32.62 5.97
C ARG A 212 19.72 31.13 5.69
N SER A 213 19.14 30.40 6.64
CA SER A 213 18.72 29.01 6.44
C SER A 213 17.70 28.90 5.31
N TYR A 214 17.74 27.83 4.52
CA TYR A 214 16.76 27.60 3.47
C TYR A 214 16.44 26.13 3.22
N GLY A 215 15.28 25.89 2.61
CA GLY A 215 14.59 24.60 2.55
C GLY A 215 15.45 23.43 2.10
N SER A 216 16.11 23.54 0.94
CA SER A 216 16.89 22.41 0.39
C SER A 216 18.09 22.02 1.26
N MET A 217 18.70 22.96 1.97
CA MET A 217 19.80 22.64 2.88
C MET A 217 19.29 22.05 4.19
N THR A 218 18.23 22.61 4.77
CA THR A 218 17.63 22.08 6.01
C THR A 218 17.09 20.66 5.80
N ALA A 219 16.31 20.43 4.74
CA ALA A 219 15.77 19.09 4.46
C ALA A 219 16.89 18.08 4.12
N GLY A 220 17.91 18.50 3.36
CA GLY A 220 19.08 17.68 3.04
C GLY A 220 19.92 17.30 4.27
N ALA A 221 20.10 18.25 5.20
CA ALA A 221 20.77 18.02 6.48
C ALA A 221 19.99 17.02 7.34
N LEU A 222 18.68 17.20 7.49
CA LEU A 222 17.83 16.29 8.25
C LEU A 222 17.85 14.86 7.68
N ALA A 223 17.74 14.71 6.36
CA ALA A 223 17.87 13.40 5.72
C ALA A 223 19.23 12.76 6.02
N SER A 224 20.31 13.53 5.95
CA SER A 224 21.68 13.05 6.20
C SER A 224 21.91 12.68 7.68
N LEU A 225 21.39 13.46 8.62
CA LEU A 225 21.47 13.19 10.06
C LEU A 225 20.68 11.93 10.45
N LEU A 226 19.48 11.75 9.89
CA LEU A 226 18.70 10.53 10.10
C LEU A 226 19.47 9.28 9.63
N ILE A 227 20.20 9.37 8.52
CA ILE A 227 21.06 8.28 8.03
C ILE A 227 22.26 8.07 8.96
N CYS A 228 22.99 9.14 9.32
CA CYS A 228 24.20 9.02 10.16
C CYS A 228 23.88 8.36 11.50
N ARG A 229 22.74 8.73 12.10
CA ARG A 229 22.32 8.24 13.41
C ARG A 229 22.29 6.72 13.51
N ASP A 230 21.90 6.02 12.44
CA ASP A 230 21.83 4.56 12.42
C ASP A 230 23.20 3.90 12.58
N TYR A 231 24.23 4.54 12.05
CA TYR A 231 25.60 4.04 12.12
C TYR A 231 26.30 4.52 13.40
N VAL A 232 26.09 5.79 13.78
CA VAL A 232 26.71 6.38 14.98
C VAL A 232 26.20 5.71 16.25
N GLN A 233 24.89 5.47 16.33
CA GLN A 233 24.24 4.85 17.51
C GLN A 233 24.07 3.34 17.34
N ARG A 234 24.84 2.71 16.44
CA ARG A 234 24.71 1.28 16.14
C ARG A 234 24.83 0.42 17.40
N GLU A 235 25.75 0.72 18.31
CA GLU A 235 25.93 -0.07 19.54
C GLU A 235 24.72 0.00 20.47
N GLU A 236 24.13 1.18 20.67
CA GLU A 236 22.90 1.35 21.43
C GLU A 236 21.73 0.65 20.74
N ILE A 237 21.59 0.86 19.42
CA ILE A 237 20.54 0.24 18.62
C ILE A 237 20.64 -1.26 18.75
N LEU A 238 21.81 -1.88 18.53
CA LEU A 238 22.02 -3.33 18.59
C LEU A 238 21.83 -3.91 19.98
N ALA A 239 22.23 -3.19 21.02
CA ALA A 239 21.94 -3.55 22.41
C ALA A 239 20.45 -3.39 22.78
N GLY A 240 19.61 -2.88 21.86
CA GLY A 240 18.21 -2.60 22.13
C GLY A 240 18.04 -1.54 23.21
N ARG A 241 18.97 -0.58 23.32
CA ARG A 241 18.92 0.53 24.28
C ARG A 241 18.21 1.74 23.65
N PRO A 242 17.48 2.55 24.43
CA PRO A 242 16.87 3.77 23.92
C PRO A 242 17.91 4.71 23.33
N THR A 243 17.64 5.22 22.13
CA THR A 243 18.42 6.30 21.54
C THR A 243 17.72 7.62 21.84
N GLY A 244 18.41 8.56 22.49
CA GLY A 244 17.82 9.83 22.93
C GLY A 244 17.27 10.67 21.76
N GLN A 245 16.37 11.61 22.03
CA GLN A 245 15.98 12.60 21.02
C GLN A 245 17.17 13.49 20.68
N ASP A 246 17.44 13.68 19.39
CA ASP A 246 18.52 14.53 18.93
C ASP A 246 18.03 15.97 18.80
N LYS A 247 18.61 16.89 19.59
CA LYS A 247 18.21 18.30 19.60
C LYS A 247 18.38 19.00 18.25
N HIS A 248 19.37 18.61 17.45
CA HIS A 248 19.64 19.19 16.13
C HIS A 248 18.59 18.74 15.12
N ILE A 249 18.23 17.45 15.13
CA ILE A 249 17.13 16.91 14.31
C ILE A 249 15.80 17.55 14.72
N SER A 250 15.52 17.68 16.02
CA SER A 250 14.30 18.32 16.53
C SER A 250 14.19 19.78 16.11
N ALA A 251 15.26 20.58 16.28
CA ALA A 251 15.29 21.99 15.89
C ALA A 251 15.13 22.16 14.36
N GLY A 252 15.82 21.34 13.57
CA GLY A 252 15.70 21.35 12.11
C GLY A 252 14.32 20.93 11.62
N THR A 253 13.74 19.90 12.24
CA THR A 253 12.38 19.46 11.92
C THR A 253 11.38 20.57 12.22
N LYS A 254 11.52 21.25 13.35
CA LYS A 254 10.69 22.42 13.67
C LYS A 254 10.83 23.52 12.62
N TRP A 255 12.06 23.91 12.27
CA TRP A 255 12.30 24.90 11.21
C TRP A 255 11.62 24.50 9.91
N LEU A 256 11.76 23.23 9.50
CA LEU A 256 11.17 22.74 8.25
C LEU A 256 9.64 22.75 8.30
N VAL A 257 9.03 22.35 9.41
CA VAL A 257 7.58 22.39 9.61
C VAL A 257 7.05 23.82 9.53
N ASP A 258 7.69 24.76 10.22
CA ASP A 258 7.25 26.17 10.26
C ASP A 258 7.37 26.86 8.89
N ASN A 259 8.27 26.38 8.03
CA ASN A 259 8.58 26.99 6.73
C ASN A 259 8.10 26.13 5.54
N PHE A 260 7.42 25.01 5.75
CA PHE A 260 7.16 24.02 4.71
C PHE A 260 6.40 24.62 3.52
N SER A 261 6.98 24.49 2.33
CA SER A 261 6.35 24.83 1.04
C SER A 261 6.62 23.73 0.01
N VAL A 262 5.81 23.70 -1.04
CA VAL A 262 6.06 22.93 -2.27
C VAL A 262 6.18 23.81 -3.51
N THR A 263 5.74 25.07 -3.43
CA THR A 263 5.72 26.03 -4.54
C THR A 263 7.00 26.86 -4.64
N GLU A 264 7.75 26.94 -3.54
CA GLU A 264 9.03 27.63 -3.44
C GLU A 264 10.01 26.86 -2.56
N ASN A 265 11.29 27.23 -2.61
CA ASN A 265 12.33 26.82 -1.67
C ASN A 265 12.39 27.86 -0.53
N PRO A 266 11.84 27.55 0.65
CA PRO A 266 11.69 28.51 1.74
C PRO A 266 13.02 29.19 2.07
N GLY A 267 13.01 30.51 2.15
CA GLY A 267 14.20 31.32 2.40
C GLY A 267 14.88 31.86 1.13
N ILE A 268 14.66 31.27 -0.05
CA ILE A 268 15.27 31.73 -1.32
C ILE A 268 14.30 31.75 -2.53
N GLY A 269 13.00 31.62 -2.31
CA GLY A 269 11.98 31.71 -3.37
C GLY A 269 12.04 30.52 -4.34
N HIS A 270 11.79 30.73 -5.63
CA HIS A 270 11.80 29.64 -6.63
C HIS A 270 13.20 29.07 -6.94
N ASN A 271 14.27 29.68 -6.42
CA ASN A 271 15.62 29.21 -6.67
C ASN A 271 15.83 27.79 -6.13
N ARG A 272 16.30 26.90 -7.00
CA ARG A 272 16.61 25.50 -6.67
C ARG A 272 15.39 24.72 -6.13
N LEU A 273 14.20 25.03 -6.63
CA LEU A 273 12.95 24.39 -6.22
C LEU A 273 13.01 22.85 -6.36
N TYR A 274 13.46 22.34 -7.51
CA TYR A 274 13.52 20.91 -7.75
C TYR A 274 14.51 20.18 -6.83
N GLN A 275 15.63 20.82 -6.47
CA GLN A 275 16.56 20.29 -5.47
C GLN A 275 15.94 20.28 -4.07
N TYR A 276 15.12 21.28 -3.74
CA TYR A 276 14.38 21.31 -2.49
C TYR A 276 13.32 20.20 -2.42
N LEU A 277 12.54 19.99 -3.48
CA LEU A 277 11.59 18.88 -3.54
C LEU A 277 12.30 17.52 -3.41
N LEU A 278 13.45 17.33 -4.08
CA LEU A 278 14.31 16.15 -3.87
C LEU A 278 14.67 15.98 -2.38
N SER A 279 15.09 17.07 -1.72
CA SER A 279 15.50 17.06 -0.31
C SER A 279 14.34 16.74 0.64
N ILE A 280 13.15 17.30 0.39
CA ILE A 280 11.91 16.99 1.11
C ILE A 280 11.58 15.51 1.02
N LYS A 281 11.55 14.96 -0.21
CA LYS A 281 11.30 13.53 -0.43
C LYS A 281 12.31 12.68 0.36
N ARG A 282 13.60 13.01 0.29
CA ARG A 282 14.64 12.27 1.03
C ARG A 282 14.40 12.28 2.53
N PHE A 283 14.11 13.45 3.11
CA PHE A 283 13.81 13.57 4.53
C PHE A 283 12.57 12.76 4.92
N ALA A 284 11.51 12.85 4.11
CA ALA A 284 10.27 12.15 4.36
C ALA A 284 10.45 10.62 4.30
N LEU A 285 11.06 10.10 3.22
CA LEU A 285 11.29 8.66 3.06
C LEU A 285 12.26 8.10 4.09
N ALA A 286 13.32 8.85 4.45
CA ALA A 286 14.27 8.41 5.47
C ALA A 286 13.62 8.20 6.85
N GLY A 287 12.55 8.95 7.16
CA GLY A 287 11.83 8.86 8.44
C GLY A 287 10.44 8.22 8.33
N GLY A 288 10.04 7.66 7.19
CA GLY A 288 8.70 7.10 6.97
C GLY A 288 7.57 8.12 7.12
N ARG A 289 7.78 9.40 6.80
CA ARG A 289 6.81 10.47 7.09
C ARG A 289 5.79 10.62 5.96
N LYS A 290 4.49 10.61 6.28
CA LYS A 290 3.42 11.05 5.36
C LYS A 290 3.24 12.56 5.36
N TYR A 291 3.36 13.18 6.53
CA TYR A 291 3.08 14.60 6.73
C TYR A 291 4.31 15.38 7.20
N ILE A 292 4.40 16.64 6.76
CA ILE A 292 5.31 17.66 7.29
C ILE A 292 4.44 18.83 7.73
N GLY A 293 4.36 19.09 9.04
CA GLY A 293 3.51 20.16 9.58
C GLY A 293 2.02 19.94 9.34
N GLY A 294 1.55 18.70 9.38
CA GLY A 294 0.16 18.33 9.08
C GLY A 294 -0.19 18.35 7.58
N ARG A 295 0.76 18.70 6.71
CA ARG A 295 0.58 18.78 5.25
C ARG A 295 1.17 17.58 4.56
N ASN A 296 0.44 17.02 3.60
CA ASN A 296 0.90 15.84 2.88
C ASN A 296 1.89 16.24 1.79
N TRP A 297 3.17 16.04 2.08
CA TRP A 297 4.24 16.57 1.23
C TRP A 297 4.24 16.00 -0.18
N TYR A 298 3.88 14.72 -0.35
CA TYR A 298 3.91 14.06 -1.65
C TYR A 298 2.75 14.55 -2.50
N ASP A 299 1.56 14.55 -1.92
CA ASP A 299 0.35 15.00 -2.60
C ASP A 299 0.43 16.42 -3.11
N GLU A 300 0.92 17.32 -2.25
CA GLU A 300 1.01 18.74 -2.57
C GLU A 300 2.13 18.98 -3.57
N GLY A 301 3.27 18.32 -3.41
CA GLY A 301 4.38 18.40 -4.37
C GLY A 301 4.02 17.80 -5.73
N ALA A 302 3.26 16.70 -5.76
CA ALA A 302 2.81 16.08 -7.01
C ALA A 302 1.88 17.03 -7.76
N ARG A 303 0.90 17.65 -7.07
CA ARG A 303 0.03 18.67 -7.68
C ARG A 303 0.82 19.84 -8.25
N GLU A 304 1.80 20.33 -7.50
CA GLU A 304 2.63 21.43 -7.97
C GLU A 304 3.43 21.04 -9.23
N LEU A 305 3.99 19.82 -9.27
CA LEU A 305 4.71 19.33 -10.44
C LEU A 305 3.79 19.09 -11.63
N LEU A 306 2.52 18.70 -11.43
CA LEU A 306 1.53 18.62 -12.50
C LEU A 306 1.28 19.99 -13.15
N ILE A 307 1.18 21.05 -12.33
CA ILE A 307 0.99 22.42 -12.82
C ILE A 307 2.21 22.90 -13.60
N ARG A 308 3.42 22.49 -13.20
CA ARG A 308 4.69 22.94 -13.78
C ARG A 308 5.19 22.10 -14.96
N GLN A 309 4.52 21.00 -15.31
CA GLN A 309 4.96 20.15 -16.40
C GLN A 309 4.72 20.85 -17.74
N ASN A 310 5.75 20.92 -18.59
CA ASN A 310 5.64 21.44 -19.94
C ASN A 310 4.87 20.45 -20.84
N ASP A 311 4.37 20.93 -21.98
CA ASP A 311 3.59 20.09 -22.92
C ASP A 311 4.36 18.87 -23.44
N ASP A 312 5.68 18.99 -23.59
CA ASP A 312 6.59 17.92 -24.01
C ASP A 312 6.91 16.90 -22.90
N GLY A 313 6.38 17.11 -21.70
CA GLY A 313 6.59 16.25 -20.53
C GLY A 313 7.76 16.64 -19.64
N SER A 314 8.57 17.63 -20.02
CA SER A 314 9.70 18.11 -19.25
C SER A 314 9.28 18.99 -18.07
N TRP A 315 10.24 19.24 -17.17
CA TRP A 315 10.19 20.30 -16.16
C TRP A 315 11.39 21.20 -16.30
N GLY A 316 11.17 22.49 -16.06
CA GLY A 316 12.21 23.49 -16.17
C GLY A 316 12.41 24.01 -17.58
N TYR A 317 13.50 24.75 -17.78
CA TYR A 317 13.87 25.33 -19.06
C TYR A 317 15.37 25.19 -19.32
N TYR A 318 15.77 25.36 -20.59
CA TYR A 318 17.20 25.36 -20.95
C TYR A 318 17.97 26.44 -20.17
N PRO A 319 19.19 26.14 -19.70
CA PRO A 319 19.95 24.91 -19.92
C PRO A 319 19.75 23.81 -18.84
N GLN A 320 18.78 23.96 -17.92
CA GLN A 320 18.59 23.08 -16.76
C GLN A 320 17.53 21.98 -16.96
N VAL A 321 16.81 21.99 -18.08
CA VAL A 321 15.65 21.13 -18.34
C VAL A 321 15.89 19.64 -18.06
N ILE A 322 17.06 19.10 -18.42
CA ILE A 322 17.39 17.68 -18.15
C ILE A 322 17.53 17.43 -16.65
N MET A 323 18.25 18.29 -15.93
CA MET A 323 18.46 18.16 -14.50
C MET A 323 17.14 18.37 -13.73
N GLU A 324 16.37 19.40 -14.06
CA GLU A 324 15.09 19.70 -13.38
C GLU A 324 14.04 18.62 -13.66
N SER A 325 13.95 18.12 -14.90
CA SER A 325 13.12 16.97 -15.23
C SER A 325 13.52 15.71 -14.48
N SER A 326 14.83 15.45 -14.36
CA SER A 326 15.36 14.31 -13.61
C SER A 326 14.97 14.40 -12.12
N LEU A 327 15.13 15.57 -11.50
CA LEU A 327 14.78 15.80 -10.10
C LEU A 327 13.26 15.71 -9.84
N ALA A 328 12.45 16.29 -10.73
CA ALA A 328 10.98 16.18 -10.67
C ALA A 328 10.53 14.72 -10.78
N LEU A 329 11.10 13.98 -11.73
CA LEU A 329 10.76 12.58 -11.93
C LEU A 329 11.20 11.70 -10.75
N MET A 330 12.36 11.99 -10.13
CA MET A 330 12.78 11.34 -8.88
C MET A 330 11.83 11.65 -7.71
N PHE A 331 11.22 12.84 -7.68
CA PHE A 331 10.22 13.18 -6.66
C PHE A 331 8.94 12.37 -6.85
N LEU A 332 8.36 12.41 -8.05
CA LEU A 332 7.12 11.73 -8.39
C LEU A 332 7.26 10.21 -8.27
N GLY A 333 8.27 9.64 -8.93
CA GLY A 333 8.42 8.18 -9.04
C GLY A 333 8.78 7.49 -7.72
N GLN A 334 9.52 8.14 -6.83
CA GLN A 334 9.88 7.56 -5.53
C GLN A 334 8.92 7.95 -4.41
N GLY A 335 8.39 9.17 -4.43
CA GLY A 335 7.46 9.61 -3.40
C GLY A 335 6.09 8.92 -3.47
N GLY A 336 5.68 8.50 -4.67
CA GLY A 336 4.43 7.79 -4.91
C GLY A 336 4.49 6.28 -4.77
N GLN A 337 5.63 5.73 -4.31
CA GLN A 337 5.77 4.28 -4.20
C GLN A 337 4.76 3.69 -3.22
N PRO A 338 4.17 2.52 -3.55
CA PRO A 338 3.29 1.76 -2.67
C PRO A 338 3.84 1.58 -1.25
N ILE A 339 2.96 1.55 -0.26
CA ILE A 339 3.36 1.30 1.14
C ILE A 339 3.18 -0.16 1.50
N LEU A 340 4.30 -0.80 1.80
CA LEU A 340 4.35 -2.21 2.16
C LEU A 340 3.80 -2.43 3.57
N MET A 341 4.21 -1.57 4.51
CA MET A 341 3.76 -1.59 5.90
C MET A 341 3.78 -0.21 6.55
N ASN A 342 2.82 -0.01 7.44
CA ASN A 342 2.77 1.08 8.38
C ASN A 342 3.40 0.62 9.70
N LYS A 343 4.33 1.37 10.29
CA LYS A 343 4.88 1.13 11.63
C LYS A 343 4.19 2.05 12.64
N LEU A 344 3.62 1.48 13.70
CA LEU A 344 2.85 2.23 14.69
C LEU A 344 3.78 2.94 15.71
N GLN A 345 3.73 4.26 15.73
CA GLN A 345 4.35 5.10 16.75
C GLN A 345 3.38 5.33 17.91
N TYR A 346 3.57 4.61 19.01
CA TYR A 346 2.80 4.78 20.25
C TYR A 346 3.67 5.36 21.37
N ALA A 347 3.04 5.78 22.47
CA ALA A 347 3.75 6.25 23.65
C ALA A 347 4.49 5.07 24.32
N GLY A 348 5.82 5.07 24.23
CA GLY A 348 6.64 3.98 24.77
C GLY A 348 7.77 3.59 23.82
N ARG A 349 8.27 2.36 23.98
CA ARG A 349 9.44 1.84 23.25
C ARG A 349 9.05 1.17 21.93
N TRP A 350 8.44 1.94 21.03
CA TRP A 350 7.90 1.47 19.74
C TRP A 350 8.96 1.27 18.62
N ASN A 351 10.13 1.92 18.76
CA ASN A 351 11.16 1.97 17.72
C ASN A 351 12.54 1.52 18.22
N ALA A 352 12.61 0.36 18.88
CA ALA A 352 13.88 -0.18 19.37
C ALA A 352 14.89 -0.41 18.23
N ARG A 353 14.39 -0.69 17.01
CA ARG A 353 15.16 -0.90 15.79
C ARG A 353 14.67 0.07 14.69
N PRO A 354 15.29 1.24 14.52
CA PRO A 354 14.79 2.29 13.63
C PRO A 354 14.74 1.95 12.13
N ARG A 355 15.50 0.95 11.68
CA ARG A 355 15.62 0.58 10.26
C ARG A 355 15.04 -0.77 9.89
N ASP A 356 14.35 -1.46 10.81
CA ASP A 356 13.74 -2.76 10.55
C ASP A 356 12.80 -2.75 9.31
N ALA A 357 11.81 -1.86 9.28
CA ALA A 357 10.86 -1.71 8.18
C ALA A 357 11.53 -1.19 6.90
N ALA A 358 12.44 -0.22 7.03
CA ALA A 358 13.17 0.35 5.90
C ALA A 358 14.01 -0.69 5.18
N ASN A 359 14.77 -1.50 5.93
CA ASN A 359 15.62 -2.56 5.38
C ASN A 359 14.78 -3.68 4.78
N LEU A 360 13.69 -4.08 5.43
CA LEU A 360 12.76 -5.08 4.86
C LEU A 360 12.20 -4.62 3.51
N VAL A 361 11.73 -3.38 3.42
CA VAL A 361 11.21 -2.81 2.17
C VAL A 361 12.30 -2.73 1.11
N HIS A 362 13.52 -2.33 1.47
CA HIS A 362 14.65 -2.31 0.55
C HIS A 362 14.96 -3.72 0.01
N TRP A 363 15.05 -4.71 0.90
CA TRP A 363 15.30 -6.10 0.53
C TRP A 363 14.20 -6.65 -0.38
N MET A 364 12.92 -6.43 -0.06
CA MET A 364 11.81 -6.86 -0.90
C MET A 364 11.81 -6.15 -2.26
N SER A 365 12.15 -4.85 -2.29
CA SER A 365 12.21 -4.09 -3.54
C SER A 365 13.25 -4.63 -4.51
N LEU A 366 14.39 -5.11 -4.00
CA LEU A 366 15.44 -5.73 -4.82
C LEU A 366 15.07 -7.16 -5.24
N ASN A 367 14.58 -8.00 -4.32
CA ASN A 367 14.32 -9.42 -4.61
C ASN A 367 13.10 -9.66 -5.50
N PHE A 368 12.13 -8.74 -5.51
CA PHE A 368 10.91 -8.86 -6.29
C PHE A 368 10.82 -7.84 -7.43
N GLU A 369 11.86 -7.02 -7.62
CA GLU A 369 11.90 -5.93 -8.61
C GLU A 369 10.66 -5.02 -8.52
N SER A 370 10.09 -4.89 -7.33
CA SER A 370 8.85 -4.17 -7.06
C SER A 370 9.09 -3.15 -5.97
N LYS A 371 9.19 -1.88 -6.37
CA LYS A 371 9.57 -0.81 -5.46
C LYS A 371 8.46 -0.50 -4.47
N GLY A 372 8.80 -0.44 -3.19
CA GLY A 372 7.90 -0.07 -2.12
C GLY A 372 8.53 0.93 -1.17
N SER A 373 7.70 1.45 -0.26
CA SER A 373 8.10 2.30 0.84
C SER A 373 7.46 1.81 2.15
N TRP A 374 7.88 2.41 3.26
CA TRP A 374 7.32 2.19 4.58
C TRP A 374 6.89 3.55 5.14
N GLN A 375 6.00 3.52 6.12
CA GLN A 375 5.48 4.74 6.72
C GLN A 375 5.30 4.57 8.23
N VAL A 376 5.48 5.64 8.98
CA VAL A 376 5.10 5.74 10.38
C VAL A 376 3.68 6.30 10.43
N VAL A 377 2.82 5.65 11.20
CA VAL A 377 1.50 6.16 11.59
C VAL A 377 1.44 6.23 13.11
N ASP A 378 0.63 7.11 13.64
CA ASP A 378 0.40 7.23 15.08
C ASP A 378 -1.08 7.00 15.41
N PRO A 379 -1.44 6.80 16.69
CA PRO A 379 -2.83 6.58 17.08
C PRO A 379 -3.78 7.74 16.75
N GLN A 380 -3.28 8.94 16.49
CA GLN A 380 -4.08 10.11 16.10
C GLN A 380 -4.28 10.22 14.59
N SER A 381 -3.49 9.49 13.80
CA SER A 381 -3.65 9.42 12.35
C SER A 381 -5.06 8.97 11.94
N ASP A 382 -5.50 9.43 10.78
CA ASP A 382 -6.80 9.05 10.24
C ASP A 382 -6.81 7.56 9.90
N LEU A 383 -7.98 6.91 10.00
CA LEU A 383 -8.13 5.50 9.65
C LEU A 383 -7.69 5.21 8.20
N ALA A 384 -7.89 6.18 7.29
CA ALA A 384 -7.44 6.08 5.91
C ALA A 384 -5.90 5.97 5.80
N ASP A 385 -5.14 6.59 6.71
CA ASP A 385 -3.67 6.50 6.71
C ASP A 385 -3.19 5.09 7.10
N LEU A 386 -3.92 4.39 7.97
CA LEU A 386 -3.62 2.99 8.31
C LEU A 386 -3.82 2.10 7.08
N HIS A 387 -4.80 2.41 6.23
CA HIS A 387 -5.09 1.70 4.98
C HIS A 387 -4.16 2.02 3.81
N ASP A 388 -3.21 2.94 3.98
CA ASP A 388 -2.12 3.12 2.99
C ASP A 388 -1.33 1.80 2.79
N ALA A 389 -1.33 0.91 3.79
CA ALA A 389 -0.64 -0.36 3.78
C ALA A 389 -1.54 -1.54 4.25
N PRO A 390 -1.36 -2.75 3.70
CA PRO A 390 -2.08 -3.94 4.14
C PRO A 390 -1.60 -4.47 5.50
N LEU A 391 -0.40 -4.08 5.93
CA LEU A 391 0.19 -4.47 7.20
C LEU A 391 0.39 -3.27 8.13
N LEU A 392 -0.10 -3.40 9.36
CA LEU A 392 0.28 -2.55 10.49
C LEU A 392 1.28 -3.29 11.38
N TYR A 393 2.52 -2.81 11.39
CA TYR A 393 3.63 -3.33 12.16
C TYR A 393 3.74 -2.65 13.54
N ILE A 394 3.67 -3.44 14.61
CA ILE A 394 3.78 -3.00 16.00
C ILE A 394 4.99 -3.69 16.65
N SER A 395 6.09 -2.98 16.75
CA SER A 395 7.29 -3.41 17.48
C SER A 395 7.27 -2.82 18.89
N GLY A 396 7.60 -3.60 19.91
CA GLY A 396 7.66 -3.09 21.29
C GLY A 396 8.69 -3.76 22.18
N ALA A 397 9.47 -2.94 22.88
CA ALA A 397 10.49 -3.36 23.85
C ALA A 397 10.17 -2.96 25.30
N GLY A 398 8.89 -2.77 25.63
CA GLY A 398 8.40 -2.32 26.93
C GLY A 398 6.87 -2.31 26.98
N PRO A 399 6.28 -1.73 28.05
CA PRO A 399 4.83 -1.68 28.23
C PRO A 399 4.11 -1.09 27.03
N PHE A 400 2.93 -1.65 26.73
CA PHE A 400 2.07 -1.20 25.65
C PHE A 400 0.64 -1.04 26.14
N GLU A 401 0.11 0.17 26.00
CA GLU A 401 -1.27 0.49 26.33
C GLU A 401 -1.91 1.36 25.24
N MET A 402 -3.21 1.16 25.04
CA MET A 402 -4.03 1.93 24.11
C MET A 402 -5.38 2.24 24.75
N SER A 403 -5.89 3.45 24.49
CA SER A 403 -7.24 3.84 24.87
C SER A 403 -8.30 3.03 24.11
N ASP A 404 -9.54 3.03 24.57
CA ASP A 404 -10.63 2.32 23.90
C ASP A 404 -10.86 2.83 22.46
N GLU A 405 -10.77 4.15 22.24
CA GLU A 405 -10.87 4.76 20.91
C GLU A 405 -9.78 4.24 19.95
N GLN A 406 -8.55 4.13 20.46
CA GLN A 406 -7.42 3.63 19.67
C GLN A 406 -7.57 2.14 19.34
N VAL A 407 -8.06 1.34 20.30
CA VAL A 407 -8.38 -0.08 20.07
C VAL A 407 -9.48 -0.23 19.04
N GLU A 408 -10.54 0.59 19.10
CA GLU A 408 -11.62 0.54 18.12
C GLU A 408 -11.15 0.95 16.71
N LYS A 409 -10.26 1.94 16.61
CA LYS A 409 -9.62 2.32 15.33
C LYS A 409 -8.82 1.15 14.74
N LEU A 410 -8.01 0.47 15.55
CA LEU A 410 -7.26 -0.72 15.11
C LEU A 410 -8.18 -1.88 14.74
N ARG A 411 -9.24 -2.11 15.52
CA ARG A 411 -10.25 -3.13 15.22
C ARG A 411 -10.90 -2.83 13.87
N THR A 412 -11.31 -1.59 13.63
CA THR A 412 -11.91 -1.15 12.37
C THR A 412 -10.94 -1.33 11.20
N TYR A 413 -9.66 -0.94 11.35
CA TYR A 413 -8.63 -1.18 10.33
C TYR A 413 -8.55 -2.66 9.94
N VAL A 414 -8.49 -3.56 10.94
CA VAL A 414 -8.40 -5.00 10.68
C VAL A 414 -9.70 -5.54 10.09
N LEU A 415 -10.87 -5.15 10.59
CA LEU A 415 -12.17 -5.60 10.05
C LEU A 415 -12.45 -5.05 8.64
N GLN A 416 -11.80 -3.95 8.27
CA GLN A 416 -11.78 -3.42 6.90
C GLN A 416 -10.73 -4.12 6.01
N GLY A 417 -10.06 -5.12 6.58
CA GLY A 417 -9.22 -6.10 5.89
C GLY A 417 -7.71 -5.96 6.13
N GLY A 418 -7.27 -4.93 6.87
CA GLY A 418 -5.88 -4.82 7.30
C GLY A 418 -5.43 -6.01 8.17
N THR A 419 -4.13 -6.20 8.31
CA THR A 419 -3.54 -7.24 9.16
C THR A 419 -2.50 -6.64 10.10
N ILE A 420 -2.52 -7.05 11.37
CA ILE A 420 -1.52 -6.61 12.35
C ILE A 420 -0.37 -7.61 12.38
N LEU A 421 0.86 -7.13 12.22
CA LEU A 421 2.08 -7.86 12.59
C LEU A 421 2.64 -7.21 13.85
N SER A 422 2.84 -7.98 14.91
CA SER A 422 3.50 -7.50 16.13
C SER A 422 4.69 -8.37 16.53
N GLU A 423 5.66 -7.78 17.22
CA GLU A 423 6.84 -8.53 17.68
C GLU A 423 7.43 -7.98 18.99
N SER A 424 7.96 -8.90 19.79
CA SER A 424 8.59 -8.60 21.08
C SER A 424 10.05 -8.18 20.88
N ALA A 425 10.25 -6.90 20.58
CA ALA A 425 11.57 -6.31 20.39
C ALA A 425 12.42 -6.42 21.66
N ALA A 426 13.74 -6.51 21.49
CA ALA A 426 14.70 -6.85 22.53
C ALA A 426 14.35 -8.13 23.33
N ASN A 427 13.56 -9.05 22.73
CA ASN A 427 12.99 -10.24 23.36
C ASN A 427 12.24 -9.94 24.68
N ASN A 428 11.51 -8.82 24.72
CA ASN A 428 10.74 -8.44 25.90
C ASN A 428 9.44 -9.27 26.01
N GLY A 429 9.43 -10.25 26.91
CA GLY A 429 8.26 -11.11 27.16
C GLY A 429 7.02 -10.38 27.70
N ASP A 430 7.17 -9.24 28.38
CA ASP A 430 6.03 -8.45 28.88
C ASP A 430 5.21 -7.88 27.72
N PHE A 431 5.88 -7.51 26.62
CA PHE A 431 5.18 -7.05 25.41
C PHE A 431 4.31 -8.14 24.79
N THR A 432 4.73 -9.42 24.85
CA THR A 432 3.88 -10.56 24.44
C THR A 432 2.59 -10.60 25.27
N LEU A 433 2.68 -10.39 26.59
CA LEU A 433 1.52 -10.37 27.47
C LEU A 433 0.58 -9.20 27.15
N ASP A 434 1.12 -8.03 26.81
CA ASP A 434 0.32 -6.88 26.41
C ASP A 434 -0.37 -7.11 25.06
N MET A 435 0.30 -7.76 24.10
CA MET A 435 -0.35 -8.16 22.84
C MET A 435 -1.46 -9.19 23.05
N GLN A 436 -1.32 -10.12 24.01
CA GLN A 436 -2.41 -11.03 24.40
C GLN A 436 -3.60 -10.29 25.01
N LYS A 437 -3.36 -9.24 25.82
CA LYS A 437 -4.44 -8.38 26.35
C LYS A 437 -5.11 -7.59 25.22
N LEU A 438 -4.34 -6.96 24.34
CA LEU A 438 -4.84 -6.22 23.18
C LEU A 438 -5.68 -7.12 22.28
N SER A 439 -5.19 -8.33 21.96
CA SER A 439 -5.91 -9.28 21.12
C SER A 439 -7.30 -9.63 21.67
N ARG A 440 -7.45 -9.81 22.99
CA ARG A 440 -8.75 -10.09 23.61
C ARG A 440 -9.71 -8.91 23.53
N ARG A 441 -9.20 -7.67 23.53
CA ARG A 441 -10.01 -6.45 23.34
C ARG A 441 -10.41 -6.29 21.88
N LEU A 442 -9.49 -6.54 20.95
CA LEU A 442 -9.74 -6.43 19.51
C LEU A 442 -10.70 -7.52 18.99
N PHE A 443 -10.52 -8.76 19.43
CA PHE A 443 -11.22 -9.94 18.90
C PHE A 443 -11.62 -10.89 20.04
N PRO A 444 -12.65 -10.57 20.85
CA PRO A 444 -13.05 -11.39 21.99
C PRO A 444 -13.50 -12.81 21.58
N ASP A 445 -14.03 -12.96 20.37
CA ASP A 445 -14.53 -14.24 19.85
C ASP A 445 -13.43 -15.11 19.22
N PHE A 446 -12.26 -14.53 18.94
CA PHE A 446 -11.14 -15.22 18.27
C PHE A 446 -9.88 -15.15 19.15
N PRO A 447 -9.52 -16.24 19.86
CA PRO A 447 -8.37 -16.25 20.74
C PRO A 447 -7.05 -16.24 19.97
N LEU A 448 -6.04 -15.57 20.53
CA LEU A 448 -4.66 -15.63 20.07
C LEU A 448 -4.06 -17.01 20.41
N LYS A 449 -3.72 -17.81 19.39
CA LYS A 449 -3.18 -19.17 19.55
C LYS A 449 -1.83 -19.31 18.85
N ARG A 450 -1.00 -20.25 19.32
CA ARG A 450 0.23 -20.63 18.60
C ARG A 450 -0.13 -21.24 17.23
N LEU A 451 0.53 -20.76 16.18
CA LEU A 451 0.49 -21.37 14.85
C LEU A 451 1.28 -22.68 14.85
N ASP A 452 0.73 -23.70 14.19
CA ASP A 452 1.42 -24.96 13.95
C ASP A 452 2.72 -24.74 13.16
N ASP A 453 3.76 -25.52 13.45
CA ASP A 453 5.06 -25.36 12.78
C ASP A 453 5.00 -25.75 11.28
N ASN A 454 3.93 -26.43 10.84
CA ASN A 454 3.58 -26.75 9.46
C ASN A 454 2.52 -25.82 8.86
N HIS A 455 2.14 -24.74 9.55
CA HIS A 455 1.15 -23.79 9.02
C HIS A 455 1.61 -23.22 7.67
N GLN A 456 0.67 -23.05 6.72
CA GLN A 456 0.97 -22.65 5.33
C GLN A 456 1.67 -21.29 5.22
N LEU A 457 1.57 -20.44 6.23
CA LEU A 457 2.33 -19.19 6.34
C LEU A 457 3.84 -19.44 6.20
N TYR A 458 4.39 -20.50 6.78
CA TYR A 458 5.82 -20.82 6.67
C TYR A 458 6.24 -21.32 5.29
N THR A 459 5.30 -21.56 4.39
CA THR A 459 5.54 -22.03 3.02
C THR A 459 4.82 -21.19 1.97
N ALA A 460 4.33 -19.99 2.33
CA ALA A 460 3.51 -19.17 1.46
C ALA A 460 4.28 -18.78 0.19
N TYR A 461 5.56 -18.39 0.32
CA TYR A 461 6.46 -18.11 -0.79
C TYR A 461 7.84 -18.75 -0.56
N PHE A 462 8.50 -18.37 0.54
CA PHE A 462 9.77 -18.96 1.00
C PHE A 462 9.53 -20.11 1.98
N ARG A 463 10.60 -20.83 2.32
CA ARG A 463 10.65 -21.85 3.37
C ARG A 463 11.73 -21.50 4.41
N PRO A 464 11.56 -20.40 5.15
CA PRO A 464 12.57 -20.00 6.13
C PRO A 464 12.78 -21.10 7.17
N GLU A 465 14.02 -21.30 7.61
CA GLU A 465 14.35 -22.30 8.64
C GLU A 465 13.94 -21.85 10.06
N VAL A 466 13.64 -20.56 10.25
CA VAL A 466 13.26 -20.01 11.55
C VAL A 466 11.83 -20.41 11.95
N ARG A 467 11.66 -20.78 13.23
CA ARG A 467 10.37 -21.05 13.87
C ARG A 467 10.31 -20.29 15.20
N PRO A 468 9.84 -19.03 15.21
CA PRO A 468 9.81 -18.23 16.44
C PRO A 468 8.64 -18.57 17.37
N GLY A 469 7.80 -19.56 17.02
CA GLY A 469 6.58 -19.88 17.76
C GLY A 469 5.52 -18.78 17.61
N LEU A 470 5.26 -18.36 16.36
CA LEU A 470 4.27 -17.32 16.05
C LEU A 470 2.92 -17.64 16.72
N LEU A 471 2.30 -16.60 17.28
CA LEU A 471 0.91 -16.62 17.71
C LEU A 471 0.07 -15.90 16.66
N ALA A 472 -1.17 -16.32 16.42
CA ALA A 472 -2.08 -15.63 15.52
C ALA A 472 -3.53 -15.67 15.97
N VAL A 473 -4.28 -14.66 15.54
CA VAL A 473 -5.74 -14.63 15.56
C VAL A 473 -6.22 -14.99 14.17
N ASP A 474 -7.03 -16.04 14.06
CA ASP A 474 -7.62 -16.52 12.82
C ASP A 474 -9.16 -16.48 12.97
N ASN A 475 -9.85 -15.85 12.02
CA ASN A 475 -11.32 -15.77 11.99
C ASN A 475 -11.97 -16.88 11.16
N GLY A 476 -11.21 -17.91 10.75
CA GLY A 476 -11.64 -18.98 9.84
C GLY A 476 -11.58 -18.61 8.36
N VAL A 477 -11.24 -17.36 8.02
CA VAL A 477 -11.09 -16.86 6.65
C VAL A 477 -9.65 -16.41 6.38
N ARG A 478 -9.06 -15.66 7.32
CA ARG A 478 -7.71 -15.12 7.24
C ARG A 478 -7.13 -14.86 8.64
N LEU A 479 -5.82 -14.60 8.67
CA LEU A 479 -5.16 -14.12 9.88
C LEU A 479 -5.45 -12.62 10.07
N LEU A 480 -5.98 -12.27 11.24
CA LEU A 480 -6.28 -10.89 11.63
C LEU A 480 -5.07 -10.21 12.30
N LEU A 481 -4.33 -10.99 13.07
CA LEU A 481 -3.15 -10.57 13.82
C LEU A 481 -2.15 -11.71 13.86
N VAL A 482 -0.87 -11.40 13.63
CA VAL A 482 0.27 -12.30 13.84
C VAL A 482 1.22 -11.65 14.83
N HIS A 483 1.57 -12.37 15.89
CA HIS A 483 2.51 -11.94 16.91
C HIS A 483 3.73 -12.87 16.95
N SER A 484 4.93 -12.29 16.87
CA SER A 484 6.17 -13.01 17.16
C SER A 484 6.59 -12.77 18.62
N PRO A 485 6.62 -13.82 19.46
CA PRO A 485 7.14 -13.68 20.82
C PRO A 485 8.67 -13.56 20.87
N ARG A 486 9.34 -13.78 19.73
CA ARG A 486 10.77 -13.53 19.54
C ARG A 486 11.00 -12.27 18.72
N GLU A 487 12.14 -11.63 18.96
CA GLU A 487 12.52 -10.42 18.24
C GLU A 487 12.72 -10.68 16.74
N LEU A 488 11.96 -9.99 15.91
CA LEU A 488 12.15 -9.99 14.44
C LEU A 488 13.08 -8.85 14.02
N SER A 489 12.92 -7.71 14.69
CA SER A 489 13.44 -6.42 14.25
C SER A 489 14.95 -6.32 14.28
N LEU A 490 15.64 -7.07 15.16
CA LEU A 490 17.11 -7.11 15.19
C LEU A 490 17.70 -7.65 13.88
N ALA A 491 17.16 -8.76 13.38
CA ALA A 491 17.65 -9.34 12.13
C ALA A 491 17.41 -8.39 10.95
N LEU A 492 16.22 -7.76 10.91
CA LEU A 492 15.87 -6.77 9.90
C LEU A 492 16.77 -5.51 9.99
N GLN A 493 17.13 -5.08 11.20
CA GLN A 493 18.04 -3.96 11.43
C GLN A 493 19.47 -4.25 10.98
N LEU A 494 19.97 -5.47 11.23
CA LEU A 494 21.32 -5.88 10.86
C LEU A 494 21.46 -6.00 9.34
N ALA A 495 20.51 -6.65 8.67
CA ALA A 495 20.54 -6.94 7.23
C ALA A 495 21.84 -7.63 6.77
N GLU A 496 22.33 -8.59 7.56
CA GLU A 496 23.54 -9.38 7.29
C GLU A 496 23.14 -10.80 6.81
N ASP A 497 24.10 -11.62 6.35
CA ASP A 497 23.82 -12.93 5.74
C ASP A 497 22.96 -13.86 6.61
N GLY A 498 23.18 -13.86 7.93
CA GLY A 498 22.40 -14.65 8.88
C GLY A 498 20.96 -14.15 9.09
N SER A 499 20.63 -12.95 8.62
CA SER A 499 19.30 -12.35 8.78
C SER A 499 18.28 -12.87 7.76
N ARG A 500 18.72 -13.44 6.64
CA ARG A 500 17.84 -13.79 5.49
C ARG A 500 16.59 -14.60 5.87
N PRO A 501 16.65 -15.66 6.72
CA PRO A 501 15.45 -16.40 7.10
C PRO A 501 14.37 -15.54 7.78
N TRP A 502 14.75 -14.45 8.45
CA TRP A 502 13.81 -13.53 9.08
C TRP A 502 13.14 -12.58 8.06
N PHE A 503 13.90 -12.12 7.06
CA PHE A 503 13.34 -11.37 5.93
C PHE A 503 12.32 -12.24 5.18
N GLU A 504 12.69 -13.49 4.87
CA GLU A 504 11.82 -14.46 4.21
C GLU A 504 10.55 -14.73 5.02
N LEU A 505 10.64 -14.85 6.35
CA LEU A 505 9.48 -15.02 7.22
C LEU A 505 8.52 -13.82 7.16
N VAL A 506 9.03 -12.59 7.27
CA VAL A 506 8.16 -11.40 7.23
C VAL A 506 7.57 -11.18 5.84
N THR A 507 8.31 -11.51 4.78
CA THR A 507 7.77 -11.54 3.41
C THR A 507 6.66 -12.57 3.25
N ASN A 508 6.82 -13.76 3.83
CA ASN A 508 5.75 -14.76 3.86
C ASN A 508 4.50 -14.23 4.57
N ILE A 509 4.64 -13.54 5.71
CA ILE A 509 3.51 -12.91 6.42
C ILE A 509 2.80 -11.89 5.52
N HIS A 510 3.57 -11.03 4.82
CA HIS A 510 3.02 -10.08 3.86
C HIS A 510 2.24 -10.77 2.75
N PHE A 511 2.85 -11.73 2.05
CA PHE A 511 2.20 -12.45 0.96
C PHE A 511 1.03 -13.33 1.40
N PHE A 512 1.06 -13.83 2.64
CA PHE A 512 -0.06 -14.55 3.22
C PHE A 512 -1.27 -13.63 3.40
N SER A 513 -1.02 -12.39 3.83
CA SER A 513 -2.05 -11.38 4.06
C SER A 513 -2.59 -10.78 2.76
N THR A 514 -1.79 -10.75 1.69
CA THR A 514 -2.14 -10.09 0.42
C THR A 514 -2.51 -11.04 -0.72
N ASP A 515 -2.51 -12.37 -0.50
CA ASP A 515 -2.62 -13.37 -1.59
C ASP A 515 -1.58 -13.16 -2.71
N LYS A 516 -0.37 -12.69 -2.32
CA LYS A 516 0.70 -12.30 -3.26
C LYS A 516 0.26 -11.24 -4.29
N ALA A 517 -0.76 -10.43 -3.97
CA ALA A 517 -1.14 -9.30 -4.79
C ALA A 517 0.00 -8.27 -4.85
N GLY A 518 0.07 -7.53 -5.96
CA GLY A 518 0.99 -6.40 -6.08
C GLY A 518 0.69 -5.33 -5.03
N MET A 519 1.69 -4.52 -4.70
CA MET A 519 1.53 -3.44 -3.74
C MET A 519 0.59 -2.34 -4.28
N ARG A 520 -0.23 -1.76 -3.39
CA ARG A 520 -1.23 -0.75 -3.75
C ARG A 520 -0.62 0.62 -3.97
N ASP A 521 -1.10 1.34 -4.98
CA ASP A 521 -0.69 2.71 -5.23
C ASP A 521 -0.95 3.60 -4.00
N ARG A 522 0.07 4.32 -3.54
CA ARG A 522 0.01 5.28 -2.42
C ARG A 522 -1.05 6.37 -2.62
N THR A 523 -1.46 6.62 -3.86
CA THR A 523 -2.49 7.61 -4.22
C THR A 523 -3.91 7.05 -4.27
N SER A 524 -4.10 5.73 -4.07
CA SER A 524 -5.42 5.10 -3.96
C SER A 524 -6.06 5.38 -2.61
N ARG A 525 -6.52 6.62 -2.41
CA ARG A 525 -7.16 7.03 -1.16
C ARG A 525 -8.57 6.49 -1.07
N ASP A 526 -8.80 5.80 0.04
CA ASP A 526 -10.09 5.30 0.48
C ASP A 526 -10.57 4.05 -0.27
N SER A 527 -10.03 2.89 0.13
CA SER A 527 -10.57 1.61 -0.32
C SER A 527 -12.06 1.52 0.03
N TRP A 528 -12.49 1.99 1.21
CA TRP A 528 -13.86 1.87 1.70
C TRP A 528 -14.84 2.86 1.07
N GLY A 529 -14.37 4.08 0.77
CA GLY A 529 -15.11 5.21 0.24
C GLY A 529 -16.13 5.79 1.24
N GLN A 530 -16.68 6.97 0.95
CA GLN A 530 -17.88 7.49 1.61
C GLN A 530 -19.11 7.43 0.68
N VAL A 531 -20.30 7.48 1.26
CA VAL A 531 -21.57 7.58 0.54
C VAL A 531 -22.36 8.69 1.23
N GLY A 532 -22.68 9.75 0.49
CA GLY A 532 -23.55 10.81 0.98
C GLY A 532 -25.02 10.40 0.99
N ASP A 533 -25.90 11.31 1.41
CA ASP A 533 -27.34 11.06 1.38
C ASP A 533 -27.84 10.85 -0.05
N PHE A 534 -28.71 9.86 -0.24
CA PHE A 534 -29.37 9.58 -1.51
C PHE A 534 -30.76 8.99 -1.26
N GLU A 535 -31.67 9.20 -2.20
CA GLU A 535 -32.97 8.52 -2.21
C GLU A 535 -32.82 7.16 -2.89
N PRO A 536 -33.08 6.04 -2.19
CA PRO A 536 -32.88 4.72 -2.76
C PRO A 536 -33.95 4.36 -3.78
N THR A 537 -33.54 3.91 -4.96
CA THR A 537 -34.45 3.39 -5.99
C THR A 537 -34.98 2.00 -5.63
N VAL A 538 -34.19 1.24 -4.86
CA VAL A 538 -34.52 -0.08 -4.34
C VAL A 538 -34.07 -0.17 -2.88
N THR A 539 -34.91 -0.72 -2.01
CA THR A 539 -34.52 -1.10 -0.65
C THR A 539 -34.56 -2.61 -0.52
N ILE A 540 -33.40 -3.20 -0.25
CA ILE A 540 -33.21 -4.62 -0.01
C ILE A 540 -33.24 -4.85 1.50
N ARG A 541 -34.17 -5.67 1.98
CA ARG A 541 -34.25 -6.10 3.38
C ARG A 541 -33.78 -7.54 3.47
N ALA A 542 -32.60 -7.73 4.07
CA ALA A 542 -31.97 -9.03 4.22
C ALA A 542 -31.90 -9.43 5.70
N ALA A 543 -32.26 -10.68 5.99
CA ALA A 543 -31.94 -11.30 7.26
C ALA A 543 -30.49 -11.83 7.22
N ARG A 544 -29.71 -11.62 8.27
CA ARG A 544 -28.42 -12.28 8.48
C ARG A 544 -28.62 -13.33 9.57
N ILE A 545 -28.47 -14.60 9.20
CA ILE A 545 -28.78 -15.72 10.09
C ILE A 545 -27.65 -15.89 11.11
N ARG A 546 -28.04 -15.84 12.38
CA ARG A 546 -27.22 -16.26 13.51
C ARG A 546 -27.49 -17.74 13.81
N PHE A 547 -26.42 -18.45 14.14
CA PHE A 547 -26.45 -19.85 14.58
C PHE A 547 -25.25 -20.11 15.50
N ASP A 548 -25.25 -21.25 16.19
CA ASP A 548 -24.12 -21.65 17.03
C ASP A 548 -22.92 -22.05 16.16
N GLY A 549 -21.84 -21.27 16.26
CA GLY A 549 -20.65 -21.39 15.40
C GLY A 549 -20.19 -20.04 14.86
N ASN A 550 -19.22 -20.07 13.95
CA ASN A 550 -18.64 -18.86 13.35
C ASN A 550 -19.52 -18.31 12.22
N TRP A 551 -20.68 -17.74 12.59
CA TRP A 551 -21.70 -17.22 11.66
C TRP A 551 -21.35 -15.84 11.07
N ASN A 552 -20.41 -15.12 11.70
CA ASN A 552 -19.99 -13.77 11.30
C ASN A 552 -18.47 -13.59 11.27
N PRO A 553 -17.75 -14.34 10.42
CA PRO A 553 -16.29 -14.26 10.36
C PRO A 553 -15.77 -12.89 9.89
N GLU A 554 -16.53 -12.18 9.04
CA GLU A 554 -16.18 -10.85 8.50
C GLU A 554 -17.34 -9.86 8.73
N PRO A 555 -17.45 -9.26 9.93
CA PRO A 555 -18.57 -8.41 10.33
C PRO A 555 -18.87 -7.21 9.43
N LEU A 556 -17.85 -6.67 8.75
CA LEU A 556 -18.02 -5.51 7.88
C LEU A 556 -18.30 -5.88 6.41
N ALA A 557 -18.36 -7.17 6.05
CA ALA A 557 -18.61 -7.60 4.67
C ALA A 557 -19.94 -7.08 4.10
N MET A 558 -21.03 -7.15 4.88
CA MET A 558 -22.33 -6.64 4.44
C MET A 558 -22.38 -5.11 4.40
N ARG A 559 -21.69 -4.44 5.33
CA ARG A 559 -21.53 -2.97 5.29
C ARG A 559 -20.77 -2.54 4.05
N ARG A 560 -19.74 -3.28 3.65
CA ARG A 560 -18.99 -3.03 2.43
C ARG A 560 -19.87 -3.15 1.20
N LEU A 561 -20.66 -4.22 1.12
CA LEU A 561 -21.63 -4.41 0.04
C LEU A 561 -22.67 -3.30 -0.01
N GLU A 562 -23.19 -2.84 1.13
CA GLU A 562 -24.11 -1.70 1.22
C GLU A 562 -23.50 -0.44 0.57
N LEU A 563 -22.23 -0.13 0.85
CA LEU A 563 -21.53 1.00 0.23
C LEU A 563 -21.44 0.85 -1.30
N HIS A 564 -21.15 -0.36 -1.80
CA HIS A 564 -21.12 -0.64 -3.24
C HIS A 564 -22.50 -0.50 -3.89
N LEU A 565 -23.54 -1.05 -3.26
CA LEU A 565 -24.93 -0.96 -3.72
C LEU A 565 -25.40 0.49 -3.79
N ALA A 566 -25.07 1.30 -2.79
CA ALA A 566 -25.43 2.70 -2.78
C ALA A 566 -24.73 3.47 -3.92
N ARG A 567 -23.41 3.28 -4.10
CA ARG A 567 -22.63 4.00 -5.13
C ARG A 567 -22.99 3.60 -6.56
N LEU A 568 -23.11 2.29 -6.80
CA LEU A 568 -23.20 1.75 -8.16
C LEU A 568 -24.64 1.55 -8.62
N HIS A 569 -25.59 1.42 -7.69
CA HIS A 569 -26.97 1.03 -7.99
C HIS A 569 -28.03 1.92 -7.33
N GLN A 570 -27.65 2.94 -6.55
CA GLN A 570 -28.58 3.74 -5.73
C GLN A 570 -29.54 2.85 -4.93
N ALA A 571 -29.04 1.72 -4.43
CA ALA A 571 -29.81 0.74 -3.67
C ALA A 571 -29.42 0.80 -2.20
N LYS A 572 -30.41 0.73 -1.31
CA LYS A 572 -30.21 0.65 0.14
C LYS A 572 -30.29 -0.80 0.60
N LEU A 573 -29.28 -1.28 1.30
CA LEU A 573 -29.29 -2.59 1.95
C LEU A 573 -29.55 -2.40 3.45
N VAL A 574 -30.61 -3.03 3.96
CA VAL A 574 -30.93 -3.09 5.38
C VAL A 574 -30.75 -4.53 5.83
N VAL A 575 -29.76 -4.76 6.69
CA VAL A 575 -29.46 -6.08 7.25
C VAL A 575 -29.97 -6.15 8.67
N GLN A 576 -30.73 -7.19 8.99
CA GLN A 576 -31.18 -7.50 10.34
C GLN A 576 -30.62 -8.87 10.76
N GLU A 577 -29.89 -8.90 11.87
CA GLU A 577 -29.46 -10.17 12.48
C GLU A 577 -30.65 -10.88 13.11
N VAL A 578 -30.84 -12.16 12.79
CA VAL A 578 -31.96 -12.98 13.27
C VAL A 578 -31.51 -14.40 13.55
N GLU A 579 -32.06 -15.01 14.59
CA GLU A 579 -31.99 -16.47 14.76
C GLU A 579 -32.86 -17.16 13.70
N ILE A 580 -32.56 -18.42 13.38
CA ILE A 580 -33.31 -19.20 12.37
C ILE A 580 -34.81 -19.26 12.69
N ALA A 581 -35.16 -19.44 13.96
CA ALA A 581 -36.56 -19.50 14.43
C ALA A 581 -37.32 -18.17 14.27
N ALA A 582 -36.63 -17.05 14.06
CA ALA A 582 -37.22 -15.72 13.91
C ALA A 582 -37.29 -15.26 12.43
N LEU A 583 -36.98 -16.14 11.48
CA LEU A 583 -37.09 -15.85 10.05
C LEU A 583 -38.54 -15.56 9.66
N HIS A 584 -38.74 -14.44 8.96
CA HIS A 584 -40.08 -14.00 8.54
C HIS A 584 -40.03 -13.49 7.09
N ALA A 585 -40.52 -14.32 6.15
CA ALA A 585 -40.45 -14.06 4.71
C ALA A 585 -41.06 -12.71 4.27
N PRO A 586 -42.22 -12.26 4.81
CA PRO A 586 -42.77 -10.95 4.46
C PRO A 586 -41.88 -9.76 4.87
N SER A 587 -41.11 -9.89 5.96
CA SER A 587 -40.20 -8.84 6.42
C SER A 587 -38.82 -8.92 5.75
N HIS A 588 -38.39 -10.14 5.41
CA HIS A 588 -37.06 -10.45 4.86
C HIS A 588 -37.23 -11.41 3.69
N HIS A 589 -37.32 -10.87 2.46
CA HIS A 589 -37.47 -11.70 1.26
C HIS A 589 -36.21 -12.49 0.91
N VAL A 590 -35.07 -12.14 1.52
CA VAL A 590 -33.82 -12.88 1.43
C VAL A 590 -33.18 -12.99 2.82
N ALA A 591 -32.65 -14.17 3.12
CA ALA A 591 -31.84 -14.46 4.29
C ALA A 591 -30.45 -14.91 3.83
N VAL A 592 -29.42 -14.51 4.56
CA VAL A 592 -28.02 -14.83 4.28
C VAL A 592 -27.45 -15.62 5.44
N MET A 593 -26.94 -16.81 5.16
CA MET A 593 -26.23 -17.65 6.11
C MET A 593 -24.79 -17.84 5.63
N THR A 594 -23.83 -17.57 6.50
CA THR A 594 -22.41 -17.72 6.19
C THR A 594 -21.74 -18.45 7.34
N GLY A 595 -20.78 -19.31 7.05
CA GLY A 595 -19.93 -19.87 8.10
C GLY A 595 -18.62 -20.42 7.56
N THR A 596 -17.69 -20.68 8.48
CA THR A 596 -16.35 -21.21 8.15
C THR A 596 -16.16 -22.67 8.60
N GLY A 597 -16.94 -23.13 9.58
CA GLY A 597 -16.81 -24.44 10.21
C GLY A 597 -18.13 -25.22 10.26
N PRO A 598 -18.16 -26.38 10.93
CA PRO A 598 -19.38 -27.19 11.02
C PRO A 598 -20.48 -26.46 11.79
N PHE A 599 -21.73 -26.79 11.47
CA PHE A 599 -22.90 -26.36 12.23
C PHE A 599 -23.91 -27.50 12.29
N GLU A 600 -24.80 -27.46 13.27
CA GLU A 600 -25.93 -28.36 13.38
C GLU A 600 -27.24 -27.57 13.43
N LEU A 601 -28.28 -28.12 12.82
CA LEU A 601 -29.64 -27.62 12.95
C LEU A 601 -30.48 -28.64 13.70
N ASP A 602 -31.11 -28.21 14.78
CA ASP A 602 -32.13 -29.00 15.46
C ASP A 602 -33.43 -29.08 14.63
N ASP A 603 -34.38 -29.91 15.06
CA ASP A 603 -35.65 -30.09 14.33
C ASP A 603 -36.47 -28.81 14.22
N VAL A 604 -36.42 -27.94 15.24
CA VAL A 604 -37.16 -26.67 15.26
C VAL A 604 -36.56 -25.70 14.25
N GLN A 605 -35.24 -25.59 14.20
CA GLN A 605 -34.52 -24.76 13.25
C GLN A 605 -34.70 -25.27 11.81
N ARG A 606 -34.68 -26.59 11.60
CA ARG A 606 -34.95 -27.19 10.28
C ARG A 606 -36.35 -26.87 9.79
N GLU A 607 -37.36 -27.04 10.64
CA GLU A 607 -38.76 -26.73 10.27
C GLU A 607 -38.96 -25.23 10.05
N ALA A 608 -38.40 -24.37 10.90
CA ALA A 608 -38.48 -22.91 10.71
C ALA A 608 -37.85 -22.46 9.38
N LEU A 609 -36.71 -23.06 9.00
CA LEU A 609 -36.09 -22.78 7.71
C LEU A 609 -36.92 -23.30 6.53
N ALA A 610 -37.47 -24.51 6.66
CA ALA A 610 -38.37 -25.10 5.65
C ALA A 610 -39.62 -24.25 5.46
N GLU A 611 -40.23 -23.77 6.54
CA GLU A 611 -41.37 -22.86 6.53
C GLU A 611 -41.03 -21.53 5.86
N TYR A 612 -39.90 -20.90 6.23
CA TYR A 612 -39.43 -19.67 5.60
C TYR A 612 -39.32 -19.81 4.08
N LEU A 613 -38.75 -20.92 3.60
CA LEU A 613 -38.65 -21.22 2.17
C LEU A 613 -40.04 -21.50 1.57
N ARG A 614 -40.91 -22.26 2.23
CA ARG A 614 -42.27 -22.53 1.72
C ARG A 614 -43.10 -21.25 1.57
N LEU A 615 -42.92 -20.27 2.46
CA LEU A 615 -43.60 -18.96 2.44
C LEU A 615 -42.98 -17.93 1.46
N GLY A 616 -42.08 -18.36 0.58
CA GLY A 616 -41.53 -17.52 -0.49
C GLY A 616 -40.18 -16.87 -0.17
N GLY A 617 -39.64 -17.06 1.04
CA GLY A 617 -38.31 -16.61 1.43
C GLY A 617 -37.21 -17.24 0.57
N ARG A 618 -36.09 -16.54 0.41
CA ARG A 618 -34.92 -17.04 -0.30
C ARG A 618 -33.74 -17.12 0.64
N LEU A 619 -32.97 -18.19 0.56
CA LEU A 619 -31.77 -18.36 1.36
C LEU A 619 -30.53 -18.30 0.46
N VAL A 620 -29.64 -17.36 0.75
CA VAL A 620 -28.29 -17.29 0.19
C VAL A 620 -27.33 -17.86 1.23
N VAL A 621 -26.54 -18.85 0.84
CA VAL A 621 -25.58 -19.50 1.72
C VAL A 621 -24.19 -19.43 1.10
N ASP A 622 -23.17 -19.03 1.85
CA ASP A 622 -21.78 -19.11 1.37
C ASP A 622 -20.84 -19.69 2.41
N SER A 623 -19.86 -20.47 1.93
CA SER A 623 -18.78 -21.01 2.77
C SER A 623 -17.67 -19.98 2.84
N ALA A 624 -17.67 -19.12 3.87
CA ALA A 624 -16.61 -18.13 4.05
C ALA A 624 -15.26 -18.83 4.22
N GLY A 625 -14.23 -18.31 3.56
CA GLY A 625 -12.92 -18.97 3.45
C GLY A 625 -12.88 -20.19 2.52
N GLY A 626 -14.03 -20.71 2.07
CA GLY A 626 -14.15 -21.82 1.13
C GLY A 626 -13.90 -23.21 1.74
N GLY A 627 -14.09 -23.34 3.06
CA GLY A 627 -13.91 -24.59 3.81
C GLY A 627 -14.96 -25.66 3.50
N ASN A 628 -14.55 -26.93 3.54
CA ASN A 628 -15.43 -28.06 3.22
C ASN A 628 -16.41 -28.41 4.36
N GLU A 629 -16.04 -28.22 5.62
CA GLU A 629 -16.85 -28.63 6.78
C GLU A 629 -18.22 -27.92 6.81
N PHE A 630 -18.23 -26.59 6.59
CA PHE A 630 -19.48 -25.84 6.46
C PHE A 630 -20.28 -26.30 5.22
N SER A 631 -19.61 -26.46 4.08
CA SER A 631 -20.21 -26.94 2.83
C SER A 631 -20.92 -28.30 2.99
N GLU A 632 -20.34 -29.22 3.76
CA GLU A 632 -20.93 -30.54 4.06
C GLU A 632 -22.19 -30.40 4.92
N CYS A 633 -22.17 -29.52 5.92
CA CYS A 633 -23.34 -29.22 6.75
C CYS A 633 -24.49 -28.61 5.93
N VAL A 634 -24.18 -27.72 4.97
CA VAL A 634 -25.19 -27.18 4.03
C VAL A 634 -25.83 -28.29 3.18
N ARG A 635 -25.02 -29.22 2.67
CA ARG A 635 -25.52 -30.39 1.92
C ARG A 635 -26.37 -31.33 2.77
N LYS A 636 -26.02 -31.45 4.05
CA LYS A 636 -26.71 -32.33 5.00
C LYS A 636 -28.03 -31.75 5.49
N TYR A 637 -28.08 -30.45 5.81
CA TYR A 637 -29.21 -29.85 6.54
C TYR A 637 -30.07 -28.89 5.71
N ILE A 638 -29.50 -28.21 4.71
CA ILE A 638 -30.21 -27.13 4.00
C ILE A 638 -30.68 -27.61 2.63
N LEU A 639 -29.80 -28.19 1.82
CA LEU A 639 -30.15 -28.66 0.48
C LEU A 639 -31.29 -29.69 0.44
N PRO A 640 -31.45 -30.60 1.43
CA PRO A 640 -32.57 -31.53 1.48
C PRO A 640 -33.94 -30.88 1.74
N LEU A 641 -33.99 -29.58 2.09
CA LEU A 641 -35.25 -28.83 2.22
C LEU A 641 -35.84 -28.43 0.85
N CYS A 642 -35.14 -28.74 -0.24
CA CYS A 642 -35.54 -28.41 -1.61
C CYS A 642 -35.97 -29.68 -2.37
N ASP A 643 -36.86 -29.52 -3.35
CA ASP A 643 -37.34 -30.62 -4.21
C ASP A 643 -36.21 -31.15 -5.11
N ARG A 644 -35.38 -30.24 -5.63
CA ARG A 644 -34.28 -30.55 -6.55
C ARG A 644 -33.09 -29.62 -6.30
N THR A 645 -31.89 -30.15 -6.44
CA THR A 645 -30.65 -29.39 -6.30
C THR A 645 -29.72 -29.60 -7.49
N GLY A 646 -29.04 -28.57 -7.94
CA GLY A 646 -28.08 -28.65 -9.04
C GLY A 646 -27.42 -27.29 -9.31
N PRO A 647 -26.56 -27.17 -10.35
CA PRO A 647 -26.01 -25.87 -10.74
C PRO A 647 -27.13 -24.86 -11.03
N VAL A 648 -26.94 -23.59 -10.65
CA VAL A 648 -27.90 -22.54 -11.04
C VAL A 648 -27.83 -22.34 -12.56
N SER A 649 -28.99 -22.30 -13.22
CA SER A 649 -29.09 -22.11 -14.66
C SER A 649 -28.36 -20.83 -15.12
N PRO A 650 -27.52 -20.87 -16.17
CA PRO A 650 -26.89 -19.68 -16.74
C PRO A 650 -27.87 -18.58 -17.16
N ASP A 651 -29.09 -18.95 -17.53
CA ASP A 651 -30.14 -18.01 -17.94
C ASP A 651 -30.94 -17.41 -16.78
N HIS A 652 -30.67 -17.85 -15.54
CA HIS A 652 -31.39 -17.37 -14.36
C HIS A 652 -31.07 -15.89 -14.06
N SER A 653 -32.05 -15.16 -13.56
CA SER A 653 -31.96 -13.74 -13.16
C SER A 653 -30.78 -13.41 -12.22
N VAL A 654 -30.23 -14.40 -11.53
CA VAL A 654 -29.04 -14.25 -10.65
C VAL A 654 -27.78 -13.87 -11.42
N TYR A 655 -27.71 -14.12 -12.73
CA TYR A 655 -26.57 -13.75 -13.57
C TYR A 655 -26.88 -12.57 -14.49
N SER A 656 -28.08 -11.99 -14.43
CA SER A 656 -28.48 -10.90 -15.32
C SER A 656 -28.98 -9.64 -14.61
N LEU A 657 -29.38 -9.72 -13.33
CA LEU A 657 -29.95 -8.58 -12.59
C LEU A 657 -29.37 -8.37 -11.18
N PRO A 658 -29.06 -7.12 -10.80
CA PRO A 658 -29.07 -5.91 -11.62
C PRO A 658 -27.83 -5.81 -12.52
N VAL A 659 -26.82 -6.64 -12.26
CA VAL A 659 -25.57 -6.67 -13.01
C VAL A 659 -25.54 -7.89 -13.91
N LYS A 660 -25.16 -7.70 -15.18
CA LYS A 660 -24.88 -8.83 -16.07
C LYS A 660 -23.57 -9.50 -15.67
N ILE A 661 -23.59 -10.81 -15.44
CA ILE A 661 -22.44 -11.64 -15.06
C ILE A 661 -22.22 -12.70 -16.13
N GLU A 662 -21.38 -12.35 -17.11
CA GLU A 662 -20.98 -13.28 -18.18
C GLU A 662 -19.81 -14.17 -17.73
N SER A 663 -19.00 -13.69 -16.79
CA SER A 663 -17.87 -14.40 -16.24
C SER A 663 -17.51 -13.88 -14.86
N VAL A 664 -16.81 -14.73 -14.11
CA VAL A 664 -16.26 -14.46 -12.79
C VAL A 664 -14.76 -14.72 -12.78
N ALA A 665 -14.08 -14.10 -11.83
CA ALA A 665 -12.69 -14.35 -11.50
C ALA A 665 -12.57 -14.84 -10.06
N PHE A 666 -11.59 -15.72 -9.85
CA PHE A 666 -11.27 -16.29 -8.54
C PHE A 666 -10.04 -15.61 -7.94
N ARG A 667 -9.85 -15.80 -6.63
CA ARG A 667 -8.59 -15.40 -5.96
C ARG A 667 -7.39 -16.09 -6.60
N ARG A 668 -6.20 -15.48 -6.52
CA ARG A 668 -5.06 -15.83 -7.35
C ARG A 668 -4.64 -17.29 -7.19
N ALA A 669 -4.41 -17.72 -5.94
CA ALA A 669 -3.98 -19.09 -5.66
C ALA A 669 -5.03 -20.13 -6.11
N TYR A 670 -6.32 -19.83 -5.91
CA TYR A 670 -7.40 -20.72 -6.29
C TYR A 670 -7.62 -20.77 -7.81
N ALA A 671 -7.51 -19.65 -8.51
CA ALA A 671 -7.55 -19.59 -9.97
C ALA A 671 -6.46 -20.46 -10.61
N GLN A 672 -5.24 -20.40 -10.06
CA GLN A 672 -4.12 -21.25 -10.49
C GLN A 672 -4.42 -22.74 -10.27
N ALA A 673 -5.01 -23.10 -9.13
CA ALA A 673 -5.38 -24.49 -8.81
C ALA A 673 -6.51 -25.04 -9.71
N LEU A 674 -7.46 -24.21 -10.12
CA LEU A 674 -8.54 -24.57 -11.05
C LEU A 674 -8.06 -24.68 -12.51
N GLY A 675 -6.88 -24.11 -12.82
CA GLY A 675 -6.43 -23.82 -14.18
C GLY A 675 -7.10 -22.56 -14.72
N ASP A 676 -6.31 -21.66 -15.34
CA ASP A 676 -6.66 -20.28 -15.77
C ASP A 676 -7.89 -20.13 -16.72
N LYS A 677 -8.60 -21.22 -17.02
CA LYS A 677 -9.75 -21.30 -17.92
C LYS A 677 -11.11 -21.34 -17.21
N SER A 678 -11.19 -21.61 -15.90
CA SER A 678 -12.49 -21.62 -15.21
C SER A 678 -12.95 -20.20 -14.90
N ARG A 679 -13.98 -19.73 -15.63
CA ARG A 679 -14.58 -18.39 -15.50
C ARG A 679 -16.08 -18.43 -15.22
N GLU A 680 -16.59 -19.60 -14.89
CA GLU A 680 -18.01 -19.85 -14.64
C GLU A 680 -18.29 -19.75 -13.13
N PRO A 681 -19.38 -19.07 -12.73
CA PRO A 681 -19.85 -19.11 -11.34
C PRO A 681 -20.18 -20.55 -10.94
N ARG A 682 -19.81 -20.94 -9.71
CA ARG A 682 -19.97 -22.30 -9.19
C ARG A 682 -21.09 -22.39 -8.16
N LEU A 683 -22.21 -21.71 -8.42
CA LEU A 683 -23.37 -21.66 -7.54
C LEU A 683 -24.22 -22.93 -7.67
N ILE A 684 -24.67 -23.45 -6.52
CA ILE A 684 -25.60 -24.57 -6.42
C ILE A 684 -26.98 -24.00 -6.05
N GLY A 685 -27.99 -24.26 -6.87
CA GLY A 685 -29.37 -23.88 -6.65
C GLY A 685 -30.21 -25.01 -6.07
N GLY A 686 -31.02 -24.70 -5.07
CA GLY A 686 -32.11 -25.52 -4.56
C GLY A 686 -33.46 -24.99 -5.05
N GLN A 687 -34.19 -25.83 -5.78
CA GLN A 687 -35.52 -25.54 -6.30
C GLN A 687 -36.58 -26.03 -5.33
N LEU A 688 -37.56 -25.18 -5.03
CA LEU A 688 -38.73 -25.52 -4.22
C LEU A 688 -39.97 -24.91 -4.88
N ASN A 689 -41.02 -25.71 -5.12
CA ASN A 689 -42.25 -25.23 -5.79
C ASN A 689 -41.99 -24.52 -7.13
N GLY A 690 -41.01 -25.01 -7.91
CA GLY A 690 -40.67 -24.48 -9.24
C GLY A 690 -39.91 -23.16 -9.24
N ARG A 691 -39.48 -22.64 -8.07
CA ARG A 691 -38.63 -21.44 -7.95
C ARG A 691 -37.29 -21.74 -7.30
N LEU A 692 -36.29 -20.92 -7.59
CA LEU A 692 -35.00 -20.95 -6.90
C LEU A 692 -35.17 -20.41 -5.47
N ALA A 693 -35.14 -21.30 -4.48
CA ALA A 693 -35.38 -20.99 -3.08
C ALA A 693 -34.09 -20.92 -2.25
N VAL A 694 -33.09 -21.75 -2.59
CA VAL A 694 -31.77 -21.72 -1.97
C VAL A 694 -30.73 -21.45 -3.05
N VAL A 695 -29.77 -20.56 -2.79
CA VAL A 695 -28.56 -20.43 -3.58
C VAL A 695 -27.37 -20.59 -2.66
N PHE A 696 -26.56 -21.60 -2.92
CA PHE A 696 -25.41 -21.95 -2.12
C PHE A 696 -24.12 -21.81 -2.93
N SER A 697 -23.15 -21.09 -2.37
CA SER A 697 -21.79 -20.98 -2.87
C SER A 697 -20.82 -21.81 -2.00
N PRO A 698 -20.27 -22.91 -2.52
CA PRO A 698 -19.14 -23.60 -1.87
C PRO A 698 -17.87 -22.73 -1.81
N GLU A 699 -17.73 -21.79 -2.74
CA GLU A 699 -16.65 -20.82 -2.80
C GLU A 699 -16.95 -19.58 -1.95
N ASP A 700 -15.92 -19.01 -1.31
CA ASP A 700 -16.00 -17.80 -0.50
C ASP A 700 -16.53 -16.61 -1.32
N ILE A 701 -17.59 -15.98 -0.81
CA ILE A 701 -18.10 -14.69 -1.27
C ILE A 701 -17.91 -13.66 -0.15
N THR A 702 -18.35 -13.97 1.08
CA THR A 702 -18.36 -13.05 2.22
C THR A 702 -16.96 -12.51 2.54
N GLY A 703 -15.93 -13.36 2.58
CA GLY A 703 -14.55 -12.92 2.81
C GLY A 703 -14.04 -12.00 1.72
N ALA A 704 -14.43 -12.25 0.47
CA ALA A 704 -14.06 -11.41 -0.67
C ALA A 704 -14.76 -10.05 -0.69
N LEU A 705 -15.93 -9.90 -0.03
CA LEU A 705 -16.63 -8.62 0.05
C LEU A 705 -15.82 -7.55 0.78
N VAL A 706 -15.03 -7.91 1.80
CA VAL A 706 -14.19 -6.95 2.55
C VAL A 706 -13.21 -6.21 1.63
N GLY A 707 -12.75 -6.88 0.56
CA GLY A 707 -11.91 -6.27 -0.48
C GLY A 707 -10.41 -6.42 -0.27
N GLU A 708 -10.00 -7.28 0.67
CA GLU A 708 -8.60 -7.61 0.90
C GLU A 708 -8.22 -9.02 0.47
N GLY A 709 -6.92 -9.17 0.23
CA GLY A 709 -6.30 -10.45 -0.06
C GLY A 709 -6.46 -11.44 1.09
N GLY A 710 -5.95 -12.64 0.85
CA GLY A 710 -5.94 -13.75 1.79
C GLY A 710 -5.47 -14.97 1.05
N PHE A 711 -4.30 -15.47 1.44
CA PHE A 711 -3.63 -16.53 0.73
C PHE A 711 -4.40 -17.85 0.81
N ASN A 712 -4.48 -18.54 -0.33
CA ASN A 712 -5.08 -19.86 -0.47
C ASN A 712 -6.56 -19.95 -0.03
N ILE A 713 -7.30 -18.85 -0.10
CA ILE A 713 -8.74 -18.85 0.07
C ILE A 713 -9.41 -19.39 -1.20
N ARG A 714 -10.23 -20.42 -1.04
CA ARG A 714 -11.08 -20.96 -2.11
C ARG A 714 -12.28 -20.03 -2.30
N GLY A 715 -12.13 -19.03 -3.17
CA GLY A 715 -13.12 -17.96 -3.29
C GLY A 715 -13.07 -17.16 -4.58
N TYR A 716 -14.14 -16.40 -4.80
CA TYR A 716 -14.18 -15.38 -5.84
C TYR A 716 -13.25 -14.22 -5.48
N ASN A 717 -12.76 -13.49 -6.48
CA ASN A 717 -12.11 -12.20 -6.22
C ASN A 717 -13.16 -11.15 -5.79
N HIS A 718 -12.69 -10.01 -5.26
CA HIS A 718 -13.56 -8.97 -4.72
C HIS A 718 -14.64 -8.49 -5.72
N ASP A 719 -14.26 -8.14 -6.96
CA ASP A 719 -15.19 -7.65 -7.97
C ASP A 719 -16.30 -8.67 -8.28
N SER A 720 -15.92 -9.93 -8.50
CA SER A 720 -16.87 -11.00 -8.79
C SER A 720 -17.78 -11.29 -7.60
N ALA A 721 -17.24 -11.27 -6.38
CA ALA A 721 -18.00 -11.47 -5.16
C ALA A 721 -19.04 -10.35 -4.93
N VAL A 722 -18.66 -9.09 -5.15
CA VAL A 722 -19.56 -7.93 -5.05
C VAL A 722 -20.68 -8.05 -6.08
N ARG A 723 -20.37 -8.37 -7.34
CA ARG A 723 -21.37 -8.55 -8.41
C ARG A 723 -22.31 -9.71 -8.11
N LEU A 724 -21.77 -10.87 -7.73
CA LEU A 724 -22.58 -12.05 -7.37
C LEU A 724 -23.49 -11.76 -6.18
N MET A 725 -22.95 -11.26 -5.07
CA MET A 725 -23.77 -10.99 -3.88
C MET A 725 -24.81 -9.89 -4.15
N THR A 726 -24.48 -8.88 -4.96
CA THR A 726 -25.44 -7.87 -5.42
C THR A 726 -26.64 -8.53 -6.11
N ASN A 727 -26.40 -9.41 -7.08
CA ASN A 727 -27.47 -10.12 -7.77
C ASN A 727 -28.23 -11.11 -6.87
N LEU A 728 -27.52 -11.79 -5.96
CA LEU A 728 -28.09 -12.77 -5.02
C LEU A 728 -29.10 -12.13 -4.06
N LEU A 729 -28.84 -10.89 -3.62
CA LEU A 729 -29.74 -10.15 -2.75
C LEU A 729 -30.82 -9.37 -3.50
N TRP A 730 -30.65 -9.17 -4.81
CA TRP A 730 -31.58 -8.37 -5.61
C TRP A 730 -32.99 -8.97 -5.65
N PRO A 731 -34.05 -8.13 -5.65
CA PRO A 731 -35.40 -8.62 -5.89
C PRO A 731 -35.55 -9.08 -7.35
N TRP A 732 -35.91 -10.35 -7.57
CA TRP A 732 -36.24 -10.88 -8.90
C TRP A 732 -37.76 -10.94 -9.08
N ARG A 733 -38.25 -10.73 -10.31
CA ARG A 733 -39.70 -10.71 -10.63
C ARG A 733 -40.29 -12.10 -10.92
N ASP A 734 -39.52 -13.17 -10.80
CA ASP A 734 -39.96 -14.54 -11.13
C ASP A 734 -40.84 -15.18 -10.03
N GLN A 735 -41.78 -14.43 -9.45
CA GLN A 735 -42.75 -14.99 -8.49
C GLN A 735 -44.18 -14.66 -8.88
N PRO A 736 -45.08 -15.67 -9.00
CA PRO A 736 -46.50 -15.41 -8.91
C PRO A 736 -46.79 -14.86 -7.50
N VAL A 737 -47.41 -13.68 -7.46
CA VAL A 737 -47.93 -13.12 -6.21
C VAL A 737 -48.94 -14.11 -5.66
N VAL A 738 -48.59 -14.81 -4.59
CA VAL A 738 -49.60 -15.51 -3.79
C VAL A 738 -50.42 -14.41 -3.12
N GLN A 739 -51.62 -14.15 -3.67
CA GLN A 739 -52.64 -13.39 -2.98
C GLN A 739 -52.93 -14.12 -1.67
N VAL A 740 -52.48 -13.54 -0.56
CA VAL A 740 -52.98 -13.93 0.75
C VAL A 740 -54.40 -13.37 0.81
N ASP A 741 -55.39 -14.26 0.68
CA ASP A 741 -56.79 -13.92 0.91
C ASP A 741 -56.91 -13.33 2.32
N VAL A 742 -57.17 -12.02 2.38
CA VAL A 742 -57.54 -11.33 3.61
C VAL A 742 -58.85 -11.96 4.08
N ILE A 743 -58.77 -12.71 5.18
CA ILE A 743 -59.94 -13.19 5.92
C ILE A 743 -60.78 -11.96 6.27
N LYS A 744 -61.91 -11.78 5.60
CA LYS A 744 -62.93 -10.81 5.97
C LYS A 744 -63.46 -11.16 7.37
N PRO A 745 -63.59 -10.19 8.29
CA PRO A 745 -64.29 -10.44 9.54
C PRO A 745 -65.77 -10.70 9.23
N LEU A 746 -66.25 -11.88 9.60
CA LEU A 746 -67.68 -12.16 9.73
C LEU A 746 -68.24 -11.29 10.86
N MET A 747 -68.80 -10.13 10.52
CA MET A 747 -69.75 -9.45 11.39
C MET A 747 -71.06 -10.26 11.37
N GLY A 748 -71.26 -11.06 12.42
CA GLY A 748 -72.54 -11.67 12.78
C GLY A 748 -73.40 -10.70 13.58
N ARG A 749 -74.72 -10.88 13.40
CA ARG A 749 -75.86 -10.10 13.88
C ARG A 749 -75.92 -9.84 15.38
#